data_AF-A0A2K2DKB4-F1
#
_entry.id   AF-A0A2K2DKB4-F1
#
_cell.length_a   1.000
_cell.length_b   1.000
_cell.length_c   1.000
_cell.angle_alpha   90.00
_cell.angle_beta   90.00
_cell.angle_gamma   90.00
#
_symmetry.space_group_name_H-M   'P 1'
#
loop_
_entity.id
_entity.type
_entity.pdbx_description
1 polymer ?
#
loop_
_entity_poly.entity_id
_entity_poly.type
_entity_poly.pdbx_seq_one_letter_code
_entity_poly.pdbx_strand_id
1 'polypeptide(L)'
;MDDQADQSSSVHPAEVNHVTDKIRCQTRIAVKPKVREESETKPESPYKGLIDTAAPFESVKEAVTKFGGIIDWKAHKVQMMERRKFIQLELENAQKEIPQCKEELEAAEIAKSRVLDELEITKRIIEELKHDLEKAQMEEVQAKQDSELAQLRAKEIERGVADDLSVIARTQMEVAKERHEKSVAELTSVKEELKTLHEQHATLVDERDRAIRRAEEVLSSGKAIEKRVEGLTLELIASKGSLELAHAAHHDAEERRIGAALAKEQDCLAWEIELSQAQEEMRQLNNELLSKNDVKQKLDANLRKLQSLRSELAAYVENILSKEAEGVAKEHEFEDATQISSSIKETLASAQRELEEVKGNIENAKTEAKVLRVAATTLRSELEIAKASLVSLQDREGMASVAVSSLEAELNRTKKAIESVRSKEEDAQERMVDLPKMLQQAAEEAEEAKVAAHLAQEQLRKIKEETEQIKAAAITVSTRSCAVLKEIEASKASERLALAAVQALQGSNEASDVEDLTRGVTLPVSEYYAFSKKAHEAEELANEKVAEALAQVESAKGSESESLDRLSKTSKEMDEKKQALELALERAERANEGKLAAEQQLRKWRADNEQRRRAQDAAKRAVNPLSSPPRRFVEQKAPYQKEQDSQLHMSGSSYEDLVPNRKLRKKKSFLPRMGSLLSRNTPAQT
;
A
#
# COMPACT_ATOMS: atom_id res chain seq x y z
N MET A 1 -7.05 57.95 27.09
CA MET A 1 -8.36 58.62 27.04
C MET A 1 -9.22 57.94 26.00
N ASP A 2 -9.88 56.81 26.24
CA ASP A 2 -9.92 55.78 27.28
C ASP A 2 -10.69 54.63 26.58
N ASP A 3 -10.16 53.41 26.53
CA ASP A 3 -10.35 52.35 27.54
C ASP A 3 -11.82 52.05 27.89
N GLN A 4 -12.30 50.88 27.41
CA GLN A 4 -13.04 49.86 28.17
C GLN A 4 -13.35 48.68 27.22
N ALA A 5 -12.71 47.52 27.40
CA ALA A 5 -12.95 46.46 28.40
C ALA A 5 -14.02 45.46 27.91
N ASP A 6 -13.68 44.23 27.49
CA ASP A 6 -13.21 43.06 28.26
C ASP A 6 -14.37 42.16 28.74
N GLN A 7 -14.53 41.02 28.07
CA GLN A 7 -15.12 39.74 28.52
C GLN A 7 -14.48 38.66 27.62
N SER A 8 -13.32 38.09 27.91
CA SER A 8 -13.02 37.09 28.96
C SER A 8 -14.02 35.92 29.03
N SER A 9 -13.72 34.83 28.34
CA SER A 9 -14.06 33.47 28.77
C SER A 9 -12.87 32.54 28.54
N SER A 10 -12.09 32.43 29.60
CA SER A 10 -11.04 31.45 29.87
C SER A 10 -11.63 30.03 29.95
N VAL A 11 -11.05 29.07 29.20
CA VAL A 11 -10.85 27.69 29.68
C VAL A 11 -9.58 27.12 29.05
N HIS A 12 -8.60 26.82 29.90
CA HIS A 12 -7.44 25.94 29.67
C HIS A 12 -7.39 24.97 30.87
N PRO A 13 -6.62 23.87 30.83
CA PRO A 13 -6.83 22.64 30.06
C PRO A 13 -6.94 21.42 31.02
N ALA A 14 -7.55 20.32 30.60
CA ALA A 14 -7.51 19.08 31.39
C ALA A 14 -7.35 17.84 30.49
N GLU A 15 -6.23 17.16 30.73
CA GLU A 15 -6.12 15.71 30.88
C GLU A 15 -6.44 14.81 29.67
N VAL A 16 -5.34 14.51 28.97
CA VAL A 16 -4.92 13.19 28.49
C VAL A 16 -5.80 12.03 29.01
N ASN A 17 -6.53 11.41 28.09
CA ASN A 17 -6.99 10.03 28.24
C ASN A 17 -6.71 9.26 26.95
N HIS A 18 -5.78 8.32 27.05
CA HIS A 18 -5.51 7.28 26.07
C HIS A 18 -6.79 6.46 25.82
N VAL A 19 -7.37 6.59 24.62
CA VAL A 19 -8.31 5.59 24.10
C VAL A 19 -7.47 4.50 23.45
N THR A 20 -7.36 3.36 24.13
CA THR A 20 -6.83 2.13 23.56
C THR A 20 -7.88 1.50 22.65
N ASP A 21 -7.72 1.64 21.33
CA ASP A 21 -8.47 0.85 20.36
C ASP A 21 -7.98 -0.59 20.37
N LYS A 22 -8.83 -1.46 20.91
CA LYS A 22 -8.57 -2.88 21.12
C LYS A 22 -9.00 -3.63 19.86
N ILE A 23 -8.14 -3.68 18.85
CA ILE A 23 -8.33 -4.55 17.68
C ILE A 23 -8.28 -6.00 18.14
N ARG A 24 -9.45 -6.63 18.14
CA ARG A 24 -9.66 -8.03 18.47
C ARG A 24 -9.27 -8.91 17.28
N CYS A 25 -7.99 -9.20 17.12
CA CYS A 25 -7.55 -10.30 16.26
C CYS A 25 -7.89 -11.63 16.95
N GLN A 26 -8.92 -12.33 16.47
CA GLN A 26 -9.22 -13.69 16.89
C GLN A 26 -8.21 -14.66 16.25
N THR A 27 -7.20 -15.06 17.01
CA THR A 27 -6.35 -16.20 16.66
C THR A 27 -7.15 -17.49 16.85
N ARG A 28 -7.63 -18.09 15.76
CA ARG A 28 -8.14 -19.47 15.77
C ARG A 28 -6.93 -20.42 15.83
N ILE A 29 -6.76 -21.05 16.98
CA ILE A 29 -5.80 -22.13 17.21
C ILE A 29 -6.22 -23.35 16.39
N ALA A 30 -5.28 -23.86 15.58
CA ALA A 30 -5.42 -25.10 14.83
C ALA A 30 -5.57 -26.30 15.77
N VAL A 31 -6.74 -26.93 15.74
CA VAL A 31 -6.98 -28.25 16.32
C VAL A 31 -6.66 -29.28 15.24
N LYS A 32 -5.68 -30.15 15.49
CA LYS A 32 -5.37 -31.32 14.65
C LYS A 32 -6.59 -32.25 14.57
N PRO A 33 -7.08 -32.64 13.38
CA PRO A 33 -8.00 -33.76 13.30
C PRO A 33 -7.22 -35.08 13.29
N LYS A 34 -7.75 -35.99 14.10
CA LYS A 34 -7.37 -37.37 14.31
C LYS A 34 -7.71 -38.17 13.05
N VAL A 35 -6.79 -39.01 12.59
CA VAL A 35 -7.02 -40.03 11.56
C VAL A 35 -8.25 -40.84 11.97
N ARG A 36 -9.27 -40.84 11.10
CA ARG A 36 -10.43 -41.72 11.22
C ARG A 36 -10.62 -42.40 9.86
N GLU A 37 -10.73 -43.71 9.95
CA GLU A 37 -10.74 -44.71 8.89
C GLU A 37 -11.67 -44.35 7.73
N GLU A 38 -11.20 -44.70 6.53
CA GLU A 38 -11.98 -44.78 5.32
C GLU A 38 -13.16 -45.74 5.53
N SER A 39 -14.36 -45.19 5.59
CA SER A 39 -15.57 -45.92 5.24
C SER A 39 -16.13 -45.29 3.98
N GLU A 40 -16.13 -46.06 2.90
CA GLU A 40 -16.79 -45.78 1.64
C GLU A 40 -18.27 -45.41 1.88
N THR A 41 -18.59 -44.12 1.85
CA THR A 41 -19.96 -43.68 1.61
C THR A 41 -19.93 -42.70 0.46
N LYS A 42 -20.38 -43.20 -0.70
CA LYS A 42 -20.69 -42.41 -1.90
C LYS A 42 -21.43 -41.13 -1.49
N PRO A 43 -21.07 -39.95 -2.02
CA PRO A 43 -21.90 -38.78 -1.79
C PRO A 43 -23.24 -39.00 -2.48
N GLU A 44 -24.31 -39.10 -1.70
CA GLU A 44 -25.67 -39.01 -2.21
C GLU A 44 -25.81 -37.68 -2.95
N SER A 45 -26.01 -37.82 -4.26
CA SER A 45 -26.50 -36.80 -5.17
C SER A 45 -27.61 -35.95 -4.51
N PRO A 46 -27.51 -34.61 -4.50
CA PRO A 46 -28.57 -33.75 -3.96
C PRO A 46 -29.78 -33.63 -4.90
N TYR A 47 -29.94 -34.53 -5.88
CA TYR A 47 -31.16 -34.61 -6.69
C TYR A 47 -32.21 -35.47 -5.98
N LYS A 48 -32.76 -34.95 -4.88
CA LYS A 48 -34.19 -35.22 -4.60
C LYS A 48 -34.95 -34.48 -5.70
N GLY A 49 -35.47 -35.23 -6.67
CA GLY A 49 -36.12 -34.72 -7.87
C GLY A 49 -37.17 -33.67 -7.54
N LEU A 50 -36.79 -32.41 -7.68
CA LEU A 50 -37.70 -31.30 -7.84
C LEU A 50 -38.24 -31.46 -9.28
N ILE A 51 -39.38 -32.14 -9.40
CA ILE A 51 -40.07 -32.24 -10.69
C ILE A 51 -40.56 -30.83 -10.99
N ASP A 52 -39.93 -30.20 -11.97
CA ASP A 52 -40.43 -28.97 -12.55
C ASP A 52 -41.83 -29.25 -13.12
N THR A 53 -42.83 -28.59 -12.57
CA THR A 53 -44.24 -28.70 -12.97
C THR A 53 -44.65 -27.54 -13.88
N ALA A 54 -43.68 -26.72 -14.33
CA ALA A 54 -43.91 -25.71 -15.34
C ALA A 54 -44.40 -26.34 -16.65
N ALA A 55 -45.19 -25.57 -17.41
CA ALA A 55 -45.74 -26.01 -18.69
C ALA A 55 -44.63 -26.50 -19.63
N PRO A 56 -44.88 -27.54 -20.46
CA PRO A 56 -43.90 -28.04 -21.42
C PRO A 56 -43.40 -26.92 -22.32
N PHE A 57 -42.08 -26.86 -22.59
CA PHE A 57 -41.51 -25.87 -23.51
C PHE A 57 -42.24 -25.93 -24.86
N GLU A 58 -42.77 -24.81 -25.33
CA GLU A 58 -43.55 -24.76 -26.57
C GLU A 58 -42.63 -24.84 -27.81
N SER A 59 -41.32 -24.65 -27.62
CA SER A 59 -40.30 -24.67 -28.68
C SER A 59 -38.89 -24.99 -28.16
N VAL A 60 -38.09 -25.69 -28.97
CA VAL A 60 -36.66 -25.95 -28.71
C VAL A 60 -35.87 -24.65 -28.53
N LYS A 61 -36.28 -23.58 -29.21
CA LYS A 61 -35.66 -22.25 -29.11
C LYS A 61 -35.90 -21.58 -27.77
N GLU A 62 -37.07 -21.81 -27.17
CA GLU A 62 -37.42 -21.28 -25.85
C GLU A 62 -36.63 -21.99 -24.75
N ALA A 63 -36.52 -23.32 -24.84
CA ALA A 63 -35.66 -24.11 -23.95
C ALA A 63 -34.20 -23.64 -24.04
N VAL A 64 -33.65 -23.47 -25.25
CA VAL A 64 -32.27 -23.00 -25.44
C VAL A 64 -32.04 -21.60 -24.86
N THR A 65 -33.04 -20.73 -24.90
CA THR A 65 -32.94 -19.36 -24.36
C THR A 65 -32.96 -19.33 -22.83
N LYS A 66 -33.78 -20.17 -22.18
CA LYS A 66 -33.83 -20.28 -20.71
C LYS A 66 -32.51 -20.76 -20.08
N PHE A 67 -31.71 -21.50 -20.84
CA PHE A 67 -30.38 -21.97 -20.42
C PHE A 67 -29.22 -21.10 -20.95
N GLY A 68 -29.49 -19.85 -21.37
CA GLY A 68 -28.47 -18.87 -21.74
C GLY A 68 -28.34 -18.58 -23.23
N GLY A 69 -29.21 -19.13 -24.09
CA GLY A 69 -29.17 -18.92 -25.54
C GLY A 69 -28.07 -19.74 -26.24
N ILE A 70 -28.00 -19.64 -27.56
CA ILE A 70 -26.89 -20.20 -28.36
C ILE A 70 -25.67 -19.30 -28.15
N ILE A 71 -25.05 -19.40 -26.97
CA ILE A 71 -23.73 -18.82 -26.73
C ILE A 71 -22.76 -19.64 -27.57
N ASP A 72 -21.90 -18.98 -28.33
CA ASP A 72 -20.76 -19.64 -28.95
C ASP A 72 -19.85 -20.16 -27.83
N TRP A 73 -20.15 -21.38 -27.38
CA TRP A 73 -19.50 -22.04 -26.25
C TRP A 73 -18.00 -22.14 -26.45
N LYS A 74 -17.55 -22.07 -27.72
CA LYS A 74 -16.15 -22.03 -28.12
C LYS A 74 -15.51 -20.70 -27.71
N ALA A 75 -16.15 -19.57 -28.01
CA ALA A 75 -15.68 -18.24 -27.63
C ALA A 75 -15.71 -18.03 -26.09
N HIS A 76 -16.79 -18.45 -25.43
CA HIS A 76 -16.89 -18.37 -23.97
C HIS A 76 -15.84 -19.25 -23.27
N LYS A 77 -15.58 -20.46 -23.80
CA LYS A 77 -14.54 -21.36 -23.29
C LYS A 77 -13.14 -20.77 -23.46
N VAL A 78 -12.86 -20.06 -24.57
CA VAL A 78 -11.58 -19.37 -24.77
C VAL A 78 -11.39 -18.25 -23.74
N GLN A 79 -12.38 -17.38 -23.55
CA GLN A 79 -12.31 -16.32 -22.54
C GLN A 79 -12.16 -16.87 -21.11
N MET A 80 -12.90 -17.94 -20.75
CA MET A 80 -12.75 -18.59 -19.45
C MET A 80 -11.35 -19.15 -19.25
N MET A 81 -10.77 -19.77 -20.29
CA MET A 81 -9.41 -20.31 -20.24
C MET A 81 -8.35 -19.21 -20.13
N GLU A 82 -8.54 -18.07 -20.81
CA GLU A 82 -7.65 -16.90 -20.70
C GLU A 82 -7.72 -16.26 -19.32
N ARG A 83 -8.92 -16.02 -18.78
CA ARG A 83 -9.10 -15.54 -17.40
C ARG A 83 -8.48 -16.50 -16.39
N ARG A 84 -8.65 -17.81 -16.59
CA ARG A 84 -8.05 -18.83 -15.73
C ARG A 84 -6.53 -18.80 -15.82
N LYS A 85 -5.94 -18.63 -17.01
CA LYS A 85 -4.48 -18.47 -17.18
C LYS A 85 -3.96 -17.22 -16.49
N PHE A 86 -4.69 -16.10 -16.59
CA PHE A 86 -4.33 -14.85 -15.94
C PHE A 86 -4.37 -14.99 -14.41
N ILE A 87 -5.47 -15.51 -13.86
CA ILE A 87 -5.60 -15.76 -12.42
C ILE A 87 -4.54 -16.76 -11.93
N GLN A 88 -4.21 -17.79 -12.74
CA GLN A 88 -3.16 -18.75 -12.41
C GLN A 88 -1.79 -18.09 -12.35
N LEU A 89 -1.49 -17.16 -13.27
CA LEU A 89 -0.24 -16.41 -13.29
C LEU A 89 -0.13 -15.45 -12.12
N GLU A 90 -1.20 -14.71 -11.80
CA GLU A 90 -1.24 -13.85 -10.61
C GLU A 90 -1.11 -14.66 -9.32
N LEU A 91 -1.75 -15.83 -9.25
CA LEU A 91 -1.62 -16.74 -8.10
C LEU A 91 -0.18 -17.25 -7.97
N GLU A 92 0.48 -17.60 -9.08
CA GLU A 92 1.87 -18.05 -9.08
C GLU A 92 2.83 -16.91 -8.68
N ASN A 93 2.58 -15.69 -9.13
CA ASN A 93 3.35 -14.50 -8.71
C ASN A 93 3.15 -14.20 -7.23
N ALA A 94 1.90 -14.18 -6.74
CA ALA A 94 1.61 -14.00 -5.32
C ALA A 94 2.24 -15.11 -4.46
N GLN A 95 2.25 -16.36 -4.94
CA GLN A 95 2.92 -17.47 -4.26
C GLN A 95 4.44 -17.30 -4.18
N LYS A 96 5.06 -16.58 -5.13
CA LYS A 96 6.50 -16.25 -5.13
C LYS A 96 6.83 -15.02 -4.28
N GLU A 97 5.94 -14.03 -4.22
CA GLU A 97 6.13 -12.80 -3.44
C GLU A 97 5.92 -13.01 -1.93
N ILE A 98 4.96 -13.85 -1.53
CA ILE A 98 4.68 -14.15 -0.12
C ILE A 98 5.93 -14.62 0.67
N PRO A 99 6.76 -15.56 0.19
CA PRO A 99 7.97 -15.95 0.92
C PRO A 99 9.02 -14.84 0.94
N GLN A 100 9.17 -14.04 -0.12
CA GLN A 100 10.11 -12.91 -0.15
C GLN A 100 9.72 -11.85 0.89
N CYS A 101 8.44 -11.46 0.95
CA CYS A 101 7.97 -10.53 1.98
C CYS A 101 8.12 -11.09 3.40
N LYS A 102 8.03 -12.42 3.59
CA LYS A 102 8.28 -13.05 4.90
C LYS A 102 9.76 -13.01 5.28
N GLU A 103 10.65 -13.30 4.35
CA GLU A 103 12.10 -13.23 4.56
C GLU A 103 12.53 -11.79 4.89
N GLU A 104 11.99 -10.80 4.16
CA GLU A 104 12.23 -9.38 4.44
C GLU A 104 11.70 -8.95 5.82
N LEU A 105 10.52 -9.43 6.21
CA LEU A 105 9.95 -9.17 7.53
C LEU A 105 10.82 -9.78 8.64
N GLU A 106 11.26 -11.02 8.48
CA GLU A 106 12.13 -11.70 9.45
C GLU A 106 13.50 -11.01 9.55
N ALA A 107 14.08 -10.60 8.43
CA ALA A 107 15.32 -9.83 8.40
C ALA A 107 15.16 -8.47 9.12
N ALA A 108 14.04 -7.78 8.92
CA ALA A 108 13.73 -6.54 9.61
C ALA A 108 13.52 -6.76 11.12
N GLU A 109 12.88 -7.85 11.53
CA GLU A 109 12.68 -8.20 12.94
C GLU A 109 14.00 -8.55 13.65
N ILE A 110 14.91 -9.27 12.96
CA ILE A 110 16.28 -9.55 13.44
C ILE A 110 17.11 -8.25 13.52
N ALA A 111 17.01 -7.36 12.53
CA ALA A 111 17.70 -6.08 12.58
C ALA A 111 17.21 -5.23 13.76
N LYS A 112 15.90 -5.23 14.02
CA LYS A 112 15.30 -4.54 15.15
C LYS A 112 15.78 -5.11 16.49
N SER A 113 15.85 -6.44 16.64
CA SER A 113 16.32 -7.05 17.90
C SER A 113 17.79 -6.71 18.17
N ARG A 114 18.65 -6.74 17.14
CA ARG A 114 20.06 -6.31 17.25
C ARG A 114 20.20 -4.86 17.73
N VAL A 115 19.41 -3.94 17.17
CA VAL A 115 19.44 -2.53 17.59
C VAL A 115 18.98 -2.36 19.04
N LEU A 116 18.01 -3.17 19.49
CA LEU A 116 17.57 -3.15 20.89
C LEU A 116 18.66 -3.69 21.83
N ASP A 117 19.37 -4.74 21.45
CA ASP A 117 20.48 -5.30 22.23
C ASP A 117 21.64 -4.30 22.33
N GLU A 118 22.01 -3.66 21.22
CA GLU A 118 23.01 -2.59 21.17
C GLU A 118 22.61 -1.40 22.07
N LEU A 119 21.33 -1.02 22.06
CA LEU A 119 20.80 0.03 22.94
C LEU A 119 20.90 -0.36 24.41
N GLU A 120 20.62 -1.61 24.77
CA GLU A 120 20.70 -2.08 26.15
C GLU A 120 22.15 -2.18 26.65
N ILE A 121 23.08 -2.61 25.78
CA ILE A 121 24.52 -2.56 26.05
C ILE A 121 24.97 -1.10 26.26
N THR A 122 24.56 -0.19 25.37
CA THR A 122 24.91 1.23 25.46
C THR A 122 24.39 1.85 26.74
N LYS A 123 23.15 1.52 27.16
CA LYS A 123 22.60 1.97 28.45
C LYS A 123 23.43 1.49 29.64
N ARG A 124 23.84 0.22 29.65
CA ARG A 124 24.70 -0.33 30.71
C ARG A 124 26.04 0.38 30.79
N ILE A 125 26.68 0.63 29.64
CA ILE A 125 27.95 1.37 29.57
C ILE A 125 27.77 2.80 30.12
N ILE A 126 26.66 3.48 29.79
CA ILE A 126 26.36 4.81 30.32
C ILE A 126 26.20 4.77 31.84
N GLU A 127 25.54 3.75 32.39
CA GLU A 127 25.38 3.58 33.85
C GLU A 127 26.72 3.29 34.55
N GLU A 128 27.57 2.44 33.96
CA GLU A 128 28.92 2.17 34.45
C GLU A 128 29.78 3.44 34.44
N LEU A 129 29.80 4.19 33.33
CA LEU A 129 30.53 5.45 33.22
C LEU A 129 30.03 6.52 34.20
N LYS A 130 28.72 6.54 34.50
CA LYS A 130 28.17 7.42 35.54
C LYS A 130 28.70 7.04 36.93
N HIS A 131 28.75 5.75 37.25
CA HIS A 131 29.27 5.30 38.53
C HIS A 131 30.77 5.58 38.67
N ASP A 132 31.54 5.36 37.61
CA ASP A 132 32.97 5.68 37.58
C ASP A 132 33.23 7.18 37.73
N LEU A 133 32.39 8.02 37.11
CA LEU A 133 32.45 9.48 37.28
C LEU A 133 32.16 9.90 38.73
N GLU A 134 31.13 9.34 39.37
CA GLU A 134 30.81 9.61 40.77
C GLU A 134 31.96 9.18 41.70
N LYS A 135 32.56 8.02 41.43
CA LYS A 135 33.72 7.53 42.18
C LYS A 135 34.94 8.43 42.01
N ALA A 136 35.25 8.84 40.79
CA ALA A 136 36.35 9.76 40.50
C ALA A 136 36.16 11.12 41.19
N GLN A 137 34.92 11.63 41.24
CA GLN A 137 34.59 12.85 41.98
C GLN A 137 34.81 12.69 43.48
N MET A 138 34.43 11.56 44.07
CA MET A 138 34.71 11.29 45.49
C MET A 138 36.21 11.16 45.78
N GLU A 139 36.96 10.49 44.91
CA GLU A 139 38.42 10.37 45.01
C GLU A 139 39.11 11.74 44.85
N GLU A 140 38.62 12.62 43.98
CA GLU A 140 39.11 14.00 43.86
C GLU A 140 38.90 14.79 45.16
N VAL A 141 37.70 14.70 45.77
CA VAL A 141 37.41 15.35 47.05
C VAL A 141 38.32 14.82 48.15
N GLN A 142 38.55 13.51 48.20
CA GLN A 142 39.47 12.89 49.15
C GLN A 142 40.91 13.35 48.93
N ALA A 143 41.37 13.38 47.68
CA ALA A 143 42.73 13.83 47.32
C ALA A 143 42.95 15.31 47.66
N LYS A 144 41.91 16.16 47.54
CA LYS A 144 41.96 17.56 47.99
C LYS A 144 42.16 17.67 49.50
N GLN A 145 41.41 16.89 50.29
CA GLN A 145 41.57 16.85 51.75
C GLN A 145 42.96 16.34 52.16
N ASP A 146 43.46 15.30 51.48
CA ASP A 146 44.79 14.74 51.73
C ASP A 146 45.90 15.72 51.32
N SER A 147 45.69 16.51 50.26
CA SER A 147 46.59 17.59 49.84
C SER A 147 46.65 18.73 50.86
N GLU A 148 45.49 19.15 51.39
CA GLU A 148 45.44 20.15 52.46
C GLU A 148 46.16 19.66 53.73
N LEU A 149 45.97 18.40 54.10
CA LEU A 149 46.68 17.75 55.21
C LEU A 149 48.19 17.71 54.97
N ALA A 150 48.62 17.36 53.76
CA ALA A 150 50.03 17.34 53.37
C ALA A 150 50.64 18.75 53.37
N GLN A 151 49.90 19.78 52.93
CA GLN A 151 50.33 21.17 52.99
C GLN A 151 50.48 21.66 54.44
N LEU A 152 49.59 21.25 55.35
CA LEU A 152 49.72 21.57 56.78
C LEU A 152 50.97 20.91 57.39
N ARG A 153 51.22 19.64 57.06
CA ARG A 153 52.45 18.93 57.47
C ARG A 153 53.71 19.54 56.87
N ALA A 154 53.66 19.97 55.61
CA ALA A 154 54.78 20.65 54.96
C ALA A 154 55.09 21.98 55.66
N LYS A 155 54.07 22.79 56.00
CA LYS A 155 54.23 24.04 56.77
C LYS A 155 54.75 23.80 58.19
N GLU A 156 54.41 22.68 58.80
CA GLU A 156 54.93 22.26 60.13
C GLU A 156 56.39 21.81 60.05
N ILE A 157 56.75 21.06 59.01
CA ILE A 157 58.14 20.70 58.72
C ILE A 157 58.95 21.96 58.38
N GLU A 158 58.40 22.89 57.61
CA GLU A 158 59.03 24.18 57.26
C GLU A 158 59.27 25.06 58.50
N ARG A 159 58.43 24.92 59.54
CA ARG A 159 58.68 25.48 60.89
C ARG A 159 59.65 24.65 61.74
N GLY A 160 59.83 23.37 61.43
CA GLY A 160 60.71 22.42 62.11
C GLY A 160 62.09 22.23 61.47
N VAL A 161 62.43 22.90 60.36
CA VAL A 161 63.78 22.88 59.74
C VAL A 161 64.76 23.83 60.46
N ALA A 162 64.61 24.02 61.75
CA ALA A 162 65.70 24.45 62.61
C ALA A 162 66.25 23.18 63.28
N ASP A 163 67.42 22.73 62.80
CA ASP A 163 68.31 21.69 63.36
C ASP A 163 68.29 20.30 62.68
N ASP A 164 69.21 20.20 61.71
CA ASP A 164 70.16 19.09 61.43
C ASP A 164 69.74 17.61 61.60
N LEU A 165 69.19 17.03 60.53
CA LEU A 165 69.48 15.66 60.07
C LEU A 165 69.62 15.63 58.53
N SER A 166 70.69 16.28 58.07
CA SER A 166 70.89 16.70 56.68
C SER A 166 70.91 15.58 55.62
N VAL A 167 71.34 14.35 55.90
CA VAL A 167 71.46 13.31 54.84
C VAL A 167 70.18 12.48 54.66
N ILE A 168 69.52 12.07 55.75
CA ILE A 168 68.30 11.24 55.68
C ILE A 168 67.09 12.08 55.24
N ALA A 169 67.00 13.32 55.71
CA ALA A 169 65.98 14.25 55.23
C ALA A 169 66.17 14.55 53.73
N ARG A 170 67.41 14.75 53.27
CA ARG A 170 67.70 14.93 51.83
C ARG A 170 67.33 13.72 50.98
N THR A 171 67.65 12.49 51.41
CA THR A 171 67.29 11.28 50.65
C THR A 171 65.78 11.04 50.62
N GLN A 172 65.07 11.29 51.72
CA GLN A 172 63.60 11.22 51.73
C GLN A 172 62.95 12.30 50.85
N MET A 173 63.52 13.51 50.82
CA MET A 173 63.04 14.60 49.97
C MET A 173 63.31 14.33 48.48
N GLU A 174 64.43 13.70 48.14
CA GLU A 174 64.75 13.24 46.78
C GLU A 174 63.75 12.16 46.32
N VAL A 175 63.50 11.15 47.16
CA VAL A 175 62.52 10.09 46.85
C VAL A 175 61.09 10.66 46.75
N ALA A 176 60.75 11.67 47.54
CA ALA A 176 59.46 12.36 47.42
C ALA A 176 59.36 13.17 46.12
N LYS A 177 60.45 13.82 45.69
CA LYS A 177 60.52 14.51 44.38
C LYS A 177 60.35 13.54 43.22
N GLU A 178 61.06 12.42 43.21
CA GLU A 178 60.94 11.41 42.16
C GLU A 178 59.51 10.83 42.07
N ARG A 179 58.87 10.59 43.22
CA ARG A 179 57.46 10.16 43.24
C ARG A 179 56.52 11.23 42.72
N HIS A 180 56.73 12.49 43.09
CA HIS A 180 55.94 13.60 42.59
C HIS A 180 56.11 13.78 41.08
N GLU A 181 57.34 13.72 40.59
CA GLU A 181 57.67 13.82 39.16
C GLU A 181 57.01 12.69 38.36
N LYS A 182 57.01 11.46 38.89
CA LYS A 182 56.27 10.34 38.30
C LYS A 182 54.76 10.60 38.25
N SER A 183 54.17 11.06 39.35
CA SER A 183 52.73 11.38 39.39
C SER A 183 52.35 12.53 38.46
N VAL A 184 53.22 13.54 38.31
CA VAL A 184 53.02 14.63 37.34
C VAL A 184 53.08 14.09 35.92
N ALA A 185 54.03 13.20 35.59
CA ALA A 185 54.11 12.57 34.27
C ALA A 185 52.87 11.73 33.95
N GLU A 186 52.37 10.95 34.91
CA GLU A 186 51.11 10.21 34.80
C GLU A 186 49.91 11.15 34.60
N LEU A 187 49.85 12.26 35.34
CA LEU A 187 48.78 13.25 35.22
C LEU A 187 48.82 13.98 33.87
N THR A 188 50.01 14.28 33.35
CA THR A 188 50.14 14.84 32.00
C THR A 188 49.69 13.86 30.93
N SER A 189 50.00 12.56 31.07
CA SER A 189 49.51 11.51 30.15
C SER A 189 47.98 11.43 30.15
N VAL A 190 47.37 11.36 31.33
CA VAL A 190 45.90 11.31 31.47
C VAL A 190 45.25 12.58 30.90
N LYS A 191 45.88 13.75 31.07
CA LYS A 191 45.37 15.00 30.50
C LYS A 191 45.42 15.00 28.97
N GLU A 192 46.47 14.45 28.37
CA GLU A 192 46.58 14.29 26.93
C GLU A 192 45.53 13.29 26.40
N GLU A 193 45.35 12.16 27.08
CA GLU A 193 44.30 11.17 26.77
C GLU A 193 42.88 11.75 26.90
N LEU A 194 42.62 12.56 27.93
CA LEU A 194 41.33 13.24 28.09
C LEU A 194 41.08 14.21 26.94
N LYS A 195 42.12 14.92 26.49
CA LYS A 195 42.02 15.85 25.36
C LYS A 195 41.71 15.10 24.06
N THR A 196 42.39 13.99 23.78
CA THR A 196 42.13 13.19 22.59
C THR A 196 40.75 12.56 22.62
N LEU A 197 40.29 12.08 23.78
CA LEU A 197 38.94 11.55 23.96
C LEU A 197 37.87 12.63 23.74
N HIS A 198 38.10 13.86 24.21
CA HIS A 198 37.18 14.97 23.99
C HIS A 198 37.07 15.33 22.50
N GLU A 199 38.20 15.35 21.78
CA GLU A 199 38.23 15.57 20.32
C GLU A 199 37.48 14.45 19.58
N GLN A 200 37.69 13.18 19.96
CA GLN A 200 36.95 12.04 19.40
C GLN A 200 35.44 12.15 19.68
N HIS A 201 35.04 12.48 20.92
CA HIS A 201 33.64 12.66 21.26
C HIS A 201 33.00 13.80 20.45
N ALA A 202 33.69 14.92 20.24
CA ALA A 202 33.20 16.00 19.40
C ALA A 202 32.95 15.53 17.95
N THR A 203 33.88 14.77 17.37
CA THR A 203 33.68 14.21 16.02
C THR A 203 32.51 13.23 15.95
N LEU A 204 32.31 12.38 16.97
CA LEU A 204 31.17 11.46 17.05
C LEU A 204 29.84 12.18 17.19
N VAL A 205 29.79 13.28 17.95
CA VAL A 205 28.59 14.12 18.04
C VAL A 205 28.26 14.74 16.69
N ASP A 206 29.25 15.25 15.96
CA ASP A 206 29.05 15.79 14.62
C ASP A 206 28.57 14.72 13.62
N GLU A 207 29.09 13.49 13.72
CA GLU A 207 28.65 12.36 12.92
C GLU A 207 27.21 11.96 13.24
N ARG A 208 26.85 11.87 14.53
CA ARG A 208 25.48 11.63 14.98
C ARG A 208 24.53 12.69 14.42
N ASP A 209 24.88 13.96 14.51
CA ASP A 209 24.02 15.04 14.04
C ASP A 209 23.86 15.04 12.51
N ARG A 210 24.91 14.66 11.77
CA ARG A 210 24.81 14.39 10.33
C ARG A 210 23.89 13.22 10.03
N ALA A 211 23.98 12.13 10.79
CA ALA A 211 23.12 10.96 10.63
C ALA A 211 21.64 11.29 10.91
N ILE A 212 21.37 12.07 11.96
CA ILE A 212 20.02 12.55 12.30
C ILE A 212 19.44 13.37 11.15
N ARG A 213 20.18 14.37 10.62
CA ARG A 213 19.70 15.19 9.50
C ARG A 213 19.37 14.35 8.26
N ARG A 214 20.22 13.38 7.91
CA ARG A 214 19.95 12.46 6.79
C ARG A 214 18.70 11.60 7.04
N ALA A 215 18.50 11.13 8.27
CA ALA A 215 17.30 10.36 8.61
C ALA A 215 16.03 11.23 8.48
N GLU A 216 16.08 12.48 8.92
CA GLU A 216 14.96 13.43 8.77
C GLU A 216 14.63 13.74 7.31
N GLU A 217 15.63 13.88 6.44
CA GLU A 217 15.46 14.02 4.99
C GLU A 217 14.76 12.79 4.38
N VAL A 218 15.22 11.59 4.74
CA VAL A 218 14.61 10.33 4.27
C VAL A 218 13.17 10.20 4.77
N LEU A 219 12.89 10.55 6.03
CA LEU A 219 11.53 10.55 6.56
C LEU A 219 10.63 11.57 5.86
N SER A 220 11.15 12.76 5.55
CA SER A 220 10.41 13.80 4.82
C SER A 220 10.09 13.37 3.39
N SER A 221 11.05 12.74 2.71
CA SER A 221 10.85 12.13 1.39
C SER A 221 9.83 10.98 1.45
N GLY A 222 9.94 10.09 2.44
CA GLY A 222 8.99 9.01 2.67
C GLY A 222 7.56 9.51 2.88
N LYS A 223 7.39 10.58 3.66
CA LYS A 223 6.07 11.21 3.88
C LYS A 223 5.50 11.85 2.60
N ALA A 224 6.34 12.37 1.72
CA ALA A 224 5.88 12.87 0.42
C ALA A 224 5.42 11.73 -0.51
N ILE A 225 6.15 10.61 -0.51
CA ILE A 225 5.77 9.39 -1.24
C ILE A 225 4.45 8.83 -0.68
N GLU A 226 4.30 8.75 0.65
CA GLU A 226 3.07 8.32 1.32
C GLU A 226 1.85 9.13 0.85
N LYS A 227 1.93 10.46 0.90
CA LYS A 227 0.87 11.36 0.39
C LYS A 227 0.55 11.13 -1.09
N ARG A 228 1.55 10.84 -1.92
CA ARG A 228 1.36 10.54 -3.34
C ARG A 228 0.61 9.23 -3.53
N VAL A 229 0.95 8.19 -2.75
CA VAL A 229 0.25 6.90 -2.77
C VAL A 229 -1.20 7.06 -2.31
N GLU A 230 -1.45 7.85 -1.26
CA GLU A 230 -2.81 8.18 -0.81
C GLU A 230 -3.61 8.88 -1.92
N GLY A 231 -3.02 9.87 -2.59
CA GLY A 231 -3.64 10.57 -3.72
C GLY A 231 -4.01 9.63 -4.88
N LEU A 232 -3.06 8.80 -5.31
CA LEU A 232 -3.30 7.80 -6.37
C LEU A 232 -4.36 6.78 -5.97
N THR A 233 -4.43 6.40 -4.69
CA THR A 233 -5.46 5.49 -4.18
C THR A 233 -6.85 6.12 -4.27
N LEU A 234 -6.99 7.40 -3.94
CA LEU A 234 -8.25 8.13 -4.10
C LEU A 234 -8.67 8.25 -5.57
N GLU A 235 -7.73 8.54 -6.46
CA GLU A 235 -7.99 8.58 -7.91
C GLU A 235 -8.41 7.20 -8.47
N LEU A 236 -7.78 6.12 -7.99
CA LEU A 236 -8.16 4.76 -8.35
C LEU A 236 -9.59 4.43 -7.90
N ILE A 237 -9.97 4.83 -6.68
CA ILE A 237 -11.33 4.63 -6.18
C ILE A 237 -12.33 5.46 -6.99
N ALA A 238 -12.02 6.72 -7.29
CA ALA A 238 -12.88 7.61 -8.07
C ALA A 238 -13.08 7.10 -9.50
N SER A 239 -12.01 6.68 -10.16
CA SER A 239 -12.07 6.11 -11.51
C SER A 239 -12.84 4.79 -11.54
N LYS A 240 -12.63 3.89 -10.57
CA LYS A 240 -13.45 2.69 -10.39
C LYS A 240 -14.94 3.01 -10.22
N GLY A 241 -15.28 3.98 -9.37
CA GLY A 241 -16.67 4.42 -9.20
C GLY A 241 -17.27 4.98 -10.49
N SER A 242 -16.51 5.75 -11.26
CA SER A 242 -16.95 6.27 -12.57
C SER A 242 -17.18 5.15 -13.60
N LEU A 243 -16.35 4.11 -13.58
CA LEU A 243 -16.48 2.94 -14.45
C LEU A 243 -17.73 2.12 -14.10
N GLU A 244 -17.99 1.90 -12.81
CA GLU A 244 -19.19 1.21 -12.35
C GLU A 244 -20.47 1.97 -12.75
N LEU A 245 -20.47 3.30 -12.64
CA LEU A 245 -21.58 4.14 -13.11
C LEU A 245 -21.76 4.05 -14.63
N ALA A 246 -20.68 4.06 -15.41
CA ALA A 246 -20.74 3.90 -16.85
C ALA A 246 -21.29 2.53 -17.26
N HIS A 247 -20.90 1.46 -16.56
CA HIS A 247 -21.45 0.12 -16.77
C HIS A 247 -22.95 0.06 -16.45
N ALA A 248 -23.40 0.68 -15.36
CA ALA A 248 -24.82 0.76 -15.03
C ALA A 248 -25.61 1.51 -16.13
N ALA A 249 -25.12 2.66 -16.57
CA ALA A 249 -25.75 3.44 -17.63
C ALA A 249 -25.82 2.67 -18.97
N HIS A 250 -24.78 1.92 -19.30
CA HIS A 250 -24.78 1.04 -20.47
C HIS A 250 -25.85 -0.06 -20.35
N HIS A 251 -25.97 -0.70 -19.19
CA HIS A 251 -26.99 -1.72 -18.96
C HIS A 251 -28.40 -1.16 -19.12
N ASP A 252 -28.69 -0.01 -18.50
CA ASP A 252 -29.99 0.66 -18.65
C ASP A 252 -30.27 1.07 -20.10
N ALA A 253 -29.25 1.51 -20.85
CA ALA A 253 -29.39 1.85 -22.26
C ALA A 253 -29.73 0.61 -23.11
N GLU A 254 -29.10 -0.52 -22.80
CA GLU A 254 -29.33 -1.80 -23.46
C GLU A 254 -30.75 -2.34 -23.17
N GLU A 255 -31.23 -2.22 -21.92
CA GLU A 255 -32.61 -2.56 -21.57
C GLU A 255 -33.62 -1.70 -22.34
N ARG A 256 -33.39 -0.38 -22.41
CA ARG A 256 -34.25 0.52 -23.23
C ARG A 256 -34.22 0.14 -24.70
N ARG A 257 -33.04 -0.21 -25.23
CA ARG A 257 -32.87 -0.64 -26.64
C ARG A 257 -33.68 -1.91 -26.91
N ILE A 258 -33.60 -2.90 -26.02
CA ILE A 258 -34.36 -4.15 -26.12
C ILE A 258 -35.87 -3.86 -26.02
N GLY A 259 -36.30 -3.04 -25.06
CA GLY A 259 -37.70 -2.65 -24.90
C GLY A 259 -38.26 -1.96 -26.15
N ALA A 260 -37.50 -1.03 -26.75
CA ALA A 260 -37.91 -0.36 -27.99
C ALA A 260 -37.96 -1.31 -29.19
N ALA A 261 -37.07 -2.31 -29.26
CA ALA A 261 -37.12 -3.33 -30.30
C ALA A 261 -38.36 -4.23 -30.17
N LEU A 262 -38.69 -4.67 -28.95
CA LEU A 262 -39.88 -5.48 -28.69
C LEU A 262 -41.18 -4.72 -29.00
N ALA A 263 -41.27 -3.43 -28.65
CA ALA A 263 -42.42 -2.60 -29.00
C ALA A 263 -42.61 -2.50 -30.53
N LYS A 264 -41.53 -2.28 -31.28
CA LYS A 264 -41.57 -2.26 -32.75
C LYS A 264 -42.01 -3.59 -33.34
N GLU A 265 -41.54 -4.72 -32.80
CA GLU A 265 -41.98 -6.04 -33.25
C GLU A 265 -43.47 -6.25 -33.00
N GLN A 266 -44.00 -5.82 -31.85
CA GLN A 266 -45.43 -5.86 -31.55
C GLN A 266 -46.25 -5.01 -32.52
N ASP A 267 -45.80 -3.79 -32.83
CA ASP A 267 -46.46 -2.91 -33.80
C ASP A 267 -46.47 -3.52 -35.20
N CYS A 268 -45.34 -4.11 -35.64
CA CYS A 268 -45.27 -4.82 -36.92
C CYS A 268 -46.27 -5.98 -36.99
N LEU A 269 -46.38 -6.78 -35.92
CA LEU A 269 -47.36 -7.87 -35.85
C LEU A 269 -48.79 -7.35 -35.89
N ALA A 270 -49.08 -6.23 -35.21
CA ALA A 270 -50.40 -5.60 -35.25
C ALA A 270 -50.74 -5.14 -36.68
N TRP A 271 -49.81 -4.48 -37.38
CA TRP A 271 -50.00 -4.07 -38.76
C TRP A 271 -50.15 -5.25 -39.72
N GLU A 272 -49.46 -6.37 -39.48
CA GLU A 272 -49.61 -7.58 -40.30
C GLU A 272 -51.03 -8.18 -40.16
N ILE A 273 -51.57 -8.19 -38.94
CA ILE A 273 -52.96 -8.61 -38.69
C ILE A 273 -53.96 -7.68 -39.38
N GLU A 274 -53.81 -6.36 -39.21
CA GLU A 274 -54.68 -5.36 -39.85
C GLU A 274 -54.63 -5.46 -41.39
N LEU A 275 -53.44 -5.65 -41.96
CA LEU A 275 -53.24 -5.84 -43.38
C LEU A 275 -53.95 -7.11 -43.88
N SER A 276 -53.83 -8.22 -43.14
CA SER A 276 -54.52 -9.48 -43.48
C SER A 276 -56.03 -9.33 -43.44
N GLN A 277 -56.57 -8.62 -42.44
CA GLN A 277 -58.00 -8.32 -42.34
C GLN A 277 -58.47 -7.46 -43.52
N ALA A 278 -57.77 -6.37 -43.84
CA ALA A 278 -58.10 -5.51 -44.97
C ALA A 278 -58.04 -6.24 -46.32
N GLN A 279 -57.07 -7.16 -46.49
CA GLN A 279 -56.99 -8.01 -47.68
C GLN A 279 -58.20 -8.95 -47.80
N GLU A 280 -58.63 -9.55 -46.68
CA GLU A 280 -59.79 -10.43 -46.66
C GLU A 280 -61.10 -9.66 -46.95
N GLU A 281 -61.27 -8.47 -46.37
CA GLU A 281 -62.40 -7.58 -46.69
C GLU A 281 -62.42 -7.19 -48.18
N MET A 282 -61.26 -6.83 -48.75
CA MET A 282 -61.15 -6.52 -50.17
C MET A 282 -61.53 -7.72 -51.04
N ARG A 283 -61.11 -8.94 -50.65
CA ARG A 283 -61.48 -10.19 -51.33
C ARG A 283 -63.00 -10.41 -51.29
N GLN A 284 -63.64 -10.15 -50.15
CA GLN A 284 -65.10 -10.24 -50.00
C GLN A 284 -65.82 -9.23 -50.89
N LEU A 285 -65.43 -7.96 -50.86
CA LEU A 285 -66.00 -6.92 -51.73
C LEU A 285 -65.82 -7.22 -53.22
N ASN A 286 -64.68 -7.79 -53.61
CA ASN A 286 -64.44 -8.19 -54.99
C ASN A 286 -65.39 -9.34 -55.42
N ASN A 287 -65.62 -10.32 -54.56
CA ASN A 287 -66.61 -11.38 -54.83
C ASN A 287 -68.03 -10.81 -54.94
N GLU A 288 -68.41 -9.86 -54.08
CA GLU A 288 -69.68 -9.16 -54.21
C GLU A 288 -69.79 -8.40 -55.53
N LEU A 289 -68.74 -7.68 -55.94
CA LEU A 289 -68.71 -6.96 -57.20
C LEU A 289 -68.90 -7.89 -58.40
N LEU A 290 -68.22 -9.05 -58.39
CA LEU A 290 -68.39 -10.08 -59.43
C LEU A 290 -69.83 -10.59 -59.50
N SER A 291 -70.47 -10.85 -58.35
CA SER A 291 -71.88 -11.28 -58.33
C SER A 291 -72.85 -10.19 -58.78
N LYS A 292 -72.65 -8.93 -58.37
CA LYS A 292 -73.42 -7.77 -58.84
C LYS A 292 -73.28 -7.57 -60.35
N ASN A 293 -72.08 -7.78 -60.90
CA ASN A 293 -71.85 -7.70 -62.33
C ASN A 293 -72.60 -8.81 -63.10
N ASP A 294 -72.62 -10.05 -62.62
CA ASP A 294 -73.42 -11.13 -63.20
C ASP A 294 -74.92 -10.79 -63.22
N VAL A 295 -75.45 -10.23 -62.13
CA VAL A 295 -76.84 -9.75 -62.07
C VAL A 295 -77.07 -8.61 -63.06
N LYS A 296 -76.14 -7.66 -63.18
CA LYS A 296 -76.23 -6.56 -64.16
C LYS A 296 -76.25 -7.10 -65.60
N GLN A 297 -75.37 -8.04 -65.95
CA GLN A 297 -75.37 -8.66 -67.27
C GLN A 297 -76.68 -9.39 -67.58
N LYS A 298 -77.27 -10.09 -66.59
CA LYS A 298 -78.60 -10.70 -66.71
C LYS A 298 -79.70 -9.66 -66.92
N LEU A 299 -79.66 -8.53 -66.21
CA LEU A 299 -80.61 -7.43 -66.37
C LEU A 299 -80.50 -6.82 -67.78
N ASP A 300 -79.28 -6.53 -68.25
CA ASP A 300 -79.04 -5.98 -69.59
C ASP A 300 -79.50 -6.95 -70.70
N ALA A 301 -79.35 -8.27 -70.49
CA ALA A 301 -79.89 -9.29 -71.37
C ALA A 301 -81.43 -9.29 -71.39
N ASN A 302 -82.08 -9.15 -70.23
CA ASN A 302 -83.53 -9.06 -70.14
C ASN A 302 -84.08 -7.75 -70.72
N LEU A 303 -83.38 -6.62 -70.55
CA LEU A 303 -83.75 -5.34 -71.13
C LEU A 303 -83.71 -5.39 -72.66
N ARG A 304 -82.68 -6.03 -73.23
CA ARG A 304 -82.61 -6.31 -74.69
C ARG A 304 -83.79 -7.17 -75.16
N LYS A 305 -84.19 -8.19 -74.40
CA LYS A 305 -85.39 -9.00 -74.71
C LYS A 305 -86.67 -8.18 -74.65
N LEU A 306 -86.84 -7.34 -73.64
CA LEU A 306 -88.00 -6.43 -73.50
C LEU A 306 -88.09 -5.46 -74.68
N GLN A 307 -86.96 -4.87 -75.08
CA GLN A 307 -86.91 -3.99 -76.24
C GLN A 307 -87.30 -4.73 -77.53
N SER A 308 -86.86 -5.97 -77.72
CA SER A 308 -87.31 -6.83 -78.83
C SER A 308 -88.83 -7.00 -78.82
N LEU A 309 -89.40 -7.42 -77.69
CA LEU A 309 -90.86 -7.59 -77.53
C LEU A 309 -91.63 -6.29 -77.75
N ARG A 310 -91.10 -5.15 -77.31
CA ARG A 310 -91.72 -3.85 -77.52
C ARG A 310 -91.70 -3.46 -79.00
N SER A 311 -90.62 -3.72 -79.71
CA SER A 311 -90.55 -3.52 -81.16
C SER A 311 -91.53 -4.45 -81.90
N GLU A 312 -91.66 -5.71 -81.45
CA GLU A 312 -92.67 -6.65 -81.98
C GLU A 312 -94.11 -6.17 -81.72
N LEU A 313 -94.42 -5.67 -80.52
CA LEU A 313 -95.72 -5.08 -80.17
C LEU A 313 -96.01 -3.79 -80.95
N ALA A 314 -95.03 -2.91 -81.11
CA ALA A 314 -95.17 -1.70 -81.90
C ALA A 314 -95.47 -2.04 -83.37
N ALA A 315 -94.77 -3.02 -83.94
CA ALA A 315 -95.06 -3.52 -85.29
C ALA A 315 -96.48 -4.13 -85.39
N TYR A 316 -96.96 -4.81 -84.34
CA TYR A 316 -98.33 -5.32 -84.28
C TYR A 316 -99.38 -4.20 -84.19
N VAL A 317 -99.17 -3.20 -83.33
CA VAL A 317 -100.08 -2.05 -83.16
C VAL A 317 -100.09 -1.15 -84.39
N GLU A 318 -98.94 -0.92 -85.02
CA GLU A 318 -98.85 -0.17 -86.28
C GLU A 318 -99.58 -0.90 -87.41
N ASN A 319 -99.60 -2.24 -87.42
CA ASN A 319 -100.44 -3.04 -88.31
C ASN A 319 -101.95 -2.88 -88.01
N ILE A 320 -102.34 -2.71 -86.74
CA ILE A 320 -103.74 -2.42 -86.36
C ILE A 320 -104.13 -0.98 -86.75
N LEU A 321 -103.32 0.02 -86.43
CA LEU A 321 -103.62 1.43 -86.75
C LEU A 321 -103.58 1.70 -88.26
N SER A 322 -102.71 1.02 -89.01
CA SER A 322 -102.73 1.04 -90.47
C SER A 322 -103.97 0.36 -91.08
N LYS A 323 -104.72 -0.42 -90.28
CA LYS A 323 -106.03 -0.97 -90.67
C LYS A 323 -107.21 -0.09 -90.22
N GLU A 324 -107.02 0.84 -89.30
CA GLU A 324 -108.10 1.64 -88.68
C GLU A 324 -108.07 3.15 -89.04
N ALA A 325 -106.97 3.68 -89.60
CA ALA A 325 -106.81 5.10 -89.92
C ALA A 325 -107.36 5.54 -91.31
N GLU A 326 -108.58 5.11 -91.66
CA GLU A 326 -109.40 5.71 -92.73
C GLU A 326 -110.72 6.26 -92.14
N GLY A 327 -110.74 7.48 -91.57
CA GLY A 327 -112.01 8.14 -91.18
C GLY A 327 -112.00 9.38 -90.23
N VAL A 328 -111.87 10.60 -90.81
CA VAL A 328 -112.54 11.91 -90.57
C VAL A 328 -112.58 12.61 -89.16
N ALA A 329 -112.47 13.96 -89.15
CA ALA A 329 -112.53 14.89 -88.00
C ALA A 329 -113.42 16.16 -88.21
N LYS A 330 -113.68 16.92 -87.09
CA LYS A 330 -114.11 18.37 -86.88
C LYS A 330 -115.60 18.64 -86.49
N GLU A 331 -116.09 19.67 -85.75
CA GLU A 331 -115.65 20.89 -84.98
C GLU A 331 -116.86 21.65 -84.29
N HIS A 332 -116.59 22.52 -83.27
CA HIS A 332 -117.17 23.86 -82.81
C HIS A 332 -118.53 24.19 -82.08
N GLU A 333 -118.64 25.46 -81.56
CA GLU A 333 -119.36 26.12 -80.39
C GLU A 333 -120.35 27.32 -80.67
N PHE A 334 -121.03 27.96 -79.65
CA PHE A 334 -121.59 29.38 -79.61
C PHE A 334 -122.14 29.93 -78.21
N GLU A 335 -122.22 31.28 -77.96
CA GLU A 335 -122.57 32.05 -76.71
C GLU A 335 -123.72 33.14 -76.82
N ASP A 336 -124.31 33.66 -75.69
CA ASP A 336 -124.30 35.10 -75.19
C ASP A 336 -125.47 35.55 -74.22
N ALA A 337 -125.21 36.20 -73.05
CA ALA A 337 -126.12 37.05 -72.19
C ALA A 337 -125.54 37.42 -70.78
N THR A 338 -124.72 38.47 -70.63
CA THR A 338 -123.95 38.73 -69.38
C THR A 338 -123.57 40.21 -69.12
N GLN A 339 -124.44 41.06 -68.52
CA GLN A 339 -124.01 42.48 -68.24
C GLN A 339 -124.48 43.17 -66.95
N ILE A 340 -125.43 42.64 -66.17
CA ILE A 340 -125.75 43.17 -64.81
C ILE A 340 -125.31 42.18 -63.72
N SER A 341 -125.26 40.88 -64.05
CA SER A 341 -124.49 39.94 -63.24
C SER A 341 -123.00 40.32 -63.21
N SER A 342 -122.47 41.02 -64.21
CA SER A 342 -121.04 41.34 -64.30
C SER A 342 -120.53 42.23 -63.16
N SER A 343 -121.24 43.28 -62.73
CA SER A 343 -120.71 44.24 -61.73
C SER A 343 -120.72 43.72 -60.28
N ILE A 344 -121.79 43.01 -59.87
CA ILE A 344 -121.81 42.30 -58.57
C ILE A 344 -120.85 41.11 -58.61
N LYS A 345 -120.75 40.41 -59.75
CA LYS A 345 -119.76 39.35 -59.97
C LYS A 345 -118.34 39.90 -59.96
N GLU A 346 -118.10 41.13 -60.42
CA GLU A 346 -116.80 41.80 -60.40
C GLU A 346 -116.39 42.23 -59.00
N THR A 347 -117.29 42.82 -58.21
CA THR A 347 -117.00 43.21 -56.82
C THR A 347 -116.83 42.00 -55.90
N LEU A 348 -117.68 40.97 -56.06
CA LEU A 348 -117.54 39.70 -55.36
C LEU A 348 -116.28 38.95 -55.83
N ALA A 349 -115.95 39.00 -57.13
CA ALA A 349 -114.68 38.47 -57.63
C ALA A 349 -113.48 39.26 -57.11
N SER A 350 -113.58 40.57 -56.90
CA SER A 350 -112.49 41.39 -56.31
C SER A 350 -112.26 41.05 -54.85
N ALA A 351 -113.33 40.97 -54.04
CA ALA A 351 -113.22 40.57 -52.63
C ALA A 351 -112.75 39.10 -52.48
N GLN A 352 -113.16 38.21 -53.38
CA GLN A 352 -112.60 36.86 -53.45
C GLN A 352 -111.12 36.88 -53.85
N ARG A 353 -110.71 37.74 -54.77
CA ARG A 353 -109.31 37.88 -55.19
C ARG A 353 -108.43 38.38 -54.05
N GLU A 354 -108.88 39.39 -53.32
CA GLU A 354 -108.20 39.91 -52.12
C GLU A 354 -108.16 38.88 -50.98
N LEU A 355 -109.23 38.10 -50.78
CA LEU A 355 -109.25 37.02 -49.78
C LEU A 355 -108.26 35.90 -50.15
N GLU A 356 -108.21 35.51 -51.43
CA GLU A 356 -107.23 34.52 -51.91
C GLU A 356 -105.81 35.07 -51.87
N GLU A 357 -105.60 36.37 -52.10
CA GLU A 357 -104.30 37.03 -51.92
C GLU A 357 -103.86 37.04 -50.46
N VAL A 358 -104.74 37.40 -49.51
CA VAL A 358 -104.44 37.35 -48.07
C VAL A 358 -104.19 35.92 -47.61
N LYS A 359 -104.95 34.93 -48.09
CA LYS A 359 -104.68 33.51 -47.82
C LYS A 359 -103.32 33.08 -48.35
N GLY A 360 -102.97 33.50 -49.58
CA GLY A 360 -101.66 33.27 -50.18
C GLY A 360 -100.54 33.89 -49.33
N ASN A 361 -100.71 35.13 -48.88
CA ASN A 361 -99.75 35.82 -48.02
C ASN A 361 -99.60 35.15 -46.65
N ILE A 362 -100.69 34.65 -46.05
CA ILE A 362 -100.64 33.90 -44.79
C ILE A 362 -99.90 32.57 -44.95
N GLU A 363 -100.17 31.81 -46.02
CA GLU A 363 -99.43 30.57 -46.26
C GLU A 363 -97.96 30.84 -46.63
N ASN A 364 -97.65 31.91 -47.35
CA ASN A 364 -96.28 32.35 -47.61
C ASN A 364 -95.55 32.74 -46.31
N ALA A 365 -96.16 33.54 -45.44
CA ALA A 365 -95.58 33.90 -44.15
C ALA A 365 -95.37 32.65 -43.25
N LYS A 366 -96.25 31.66 -43.35
CA LYS A 366 -96.15 30.39 -42.62
C LYS A 366 -95.05 29.49 -43.14
N THR A 367 -94.80 29.45 -44.46
CA THR A 367 -93.66 28.72 -45.03
C THR A 367 -92.34 29.43 -44.70
N GLU A 368 -92.29 30.76 -44.80
CA GLU A 368 -91.12 31.55 -44.39
C GLU A 368 -90.79 31.37 -42.90
N ALA A 369 -91.79 31.43 -42.01
CA ALA A 369 -91.60 31.19 -40.58
C ALA A 369 -91.10 29.76 -40.28
N LYS A 370 -91.49 28.76 -41.08
CA LYS A 370 -90.95 27.40 -40.99
C LYS A 370 -89.49 27.34 -41.43
N VAL A 371 -89.13 28.00 -42.54
CA VAL A 371 -87.75 28.07 -43.03
C VAL A 371 -86.85 28.77 -42.02
N LEU A 372 -87.29 29.92 -41.47
CA LEU A 372 -86.55 30.65 -40.42
C LEU A 372 -86.39 29.82 -39.15
N ARG A 373 -87.41 29.04 -38.76
CA ARG A 373 -87.31 28.13 -37.61
C ARG A 373 -86.27 27.04 -37.84
N VAL A 374 -86.26 26.42 -39.03
CA VAL A 374 -85.26 25.42 -39.40
C VAL A 374 -83.86 26.05 -39.39
N ALA A 375 -83.68 27.22 -40.01
CA ALA A 375 -82.41 27.94 -40.00
C ALA A 375 -81.93 28.25 -38.56
N ALA A 376 -82.83 28.70 -37.67
CA ALA A 376 -82.50 28.95 -36.28
C ALA A 376 -82.07 27.68 -35.53
N THR A 377 -82.71 26.53 -35.80
CA THR A 377 -82.30 25.25 -35.20
C THR A 377 -80.95 24.77 -35.74
N THR A 378 -80.68 24.96 -37.04
CA THR A 378 -79.40 24.60 -37.66
C THR A 378 -78.27 25.46 -37.09
N LEU A 379 -78.43 26.79 -37.07
CA LEU A 379 -77.45 27.71 -36.49
C LEU A 379 -77.18 27.41 -35.01
N ARG A 380 -78.20 27.01 -34.24
CA ARG A 380 -78.00 26.59 -32.85
C ARG A 380 -77.16 25.32 -32.76
N SER A 381 -77.41 24.33 -33.62
CA SER A 381 -76.60 23.10 -33.65
C SER A 381 -75.16 23.38 -34.08
N GLU A 382 -74.95 24.23 -35.07
CA GLU A 382 -73.62 24.68 -35.51
C GLU A 382 -72.88 25.44 -34.42
N LEU A 383 -73.58 26.29 -33.65
CA LEU A 383 -73.01 26.99 -32.51
C LEU A 383 -72.54 26.00 -31.42
N GLU A 384 -73.35 24.99 -31.09
CA GLU A 384 -72.96 23.99 -30.09
C GLU A 384 -71.79 23.12 -30.58
N ILE A 385 -71.74 22.77 -31.88
CA ILE A 385 -70.59 22.09 -32.49
C ILE A 385 -69.34 22.97 -32.41
N ALA A 386 -69.46 24.27 -32.72
CA ALA A 386 -68.34 25.22 -32.66
C ALA A 386 -67.84 25.44 -31.21
N LYS A 387 -68.73 25.45 -30.22
CA LYS A 387 -68.34 25.49 -28.81
C LYS A 387 -67.58 24.23 -28.40
N ALA A 388 -68.06 23.06 -28.80
CA ALA A 388 -67.39 21.79 -28.51
C ALA A 388 -66.01 21.71 -29.16
N SER A 389 -65.85 22.20 -30.39
CA SER A 389 -64.54 22.26 -31.07
C SER A 389 -63.60 23.29 -30.45
N LEU A 390 -64.11 24.41 -29.90
CA LEU A 390 -63.30 25.38 -29.18
C LEU A 390 -62.71 24.78 -27.89
N VAL A 391 -63.52 24.06 -27.11
CA VAL A 391 -63.05 23.39 -25.88
C VAL A 391 -61.98 22.35 -26.22
N SER A 392 -62.20 21.51 -27.24
CA SER A 392 -61.18 20.52 -27.62
C SER A 392 -59.89 21.14 -28.16
N LEU A 393 -59.97 22.31 -28.81
CA LEU A 393 -58.79 23.09 -29.19
C LEU A 393 -58.05 23.65 -27.98
N GLN A 394 -58.76 24.17 -26.97
CA GLN A 394 -58.16 24.66 -25.73
C GLN A 394 -57.45 23.54 -24.95
N ASP A 395 -58.06 22.36 -24.85
CA ASP A 395 -57.42 21.20 -24.21
C ASP A 395 -56.14 20.79 -24.95
N ARG A 396 -56.20 20.77 -26.29
CA ARG A 396 -55.03 20.47 -27.13
C ARG A 396 -53.94 21.52 -27.01
N GLU A 397 -54.30 22.80 -26.91
CA GLU A 397 -53.37 23.90 -26.66
C GLU A 397 -52.70 23.77 -25.29
N GLY A 398 -53.46 23.42 -24.25
CA GLY A 398 -52.91 23.13 -22.91
C GLY A 398 -51.89 21.99 -22.93
N MET A 399 -52.22 20.87 -23.59
CA MET A 399 -51.28 19.75 -23.76
C MET A 399 -50.03 20.16 -24.56
N ALA A 400 -50.19 20.93 -25.63
CA ALA A 400 -49.07 21.43 -26.43
C ALA A 400 -48.17 22.38 -25.60
N SER A 401 -48.74 23.24 -24.76
CA SER A 401 -47.99 24.14 -23.87
C SER A 401 -47.14 23.38 -22.85
N VAL A 402 -47.69 22.30 -22.27
CA VAL A 402 -46.95 21.41 -21.36
C VAL A 402 -45.80 20.71 -22.10
N ALA A 403 -46.04 20.21 -23.31
CA ALA A 403 -45.01 19.57 -24.13
C ALA A 403 -43.87 20.55 -24.49
N VAL A 404 -44.21 21.78 -24.88
CA VAL A 404 -43.21 22.84 -25.16
C VAL A 404 -42.39 23.15 -23.92
N SER A 405 -43.02 23.33 -22.76
CA SER A 405 -42.32 23.59 -21.49
C SER A 405 -41.36 22.45 -21.11
N SER A 406 -41.76 21.20 -21.38
CA SER A 406 -40.91 20.03 -21.17
C SER A 406 -39.69 20.03 -22.09
N LEU A 407 -39.89 20.28 -23.38
CA LEU A 407 -38.82 20.36 -24.37
C LEU A 407 -37.86 21.52 -24.09
N GLU A 408 -38.37 22.68 -23.67
CA GLU A 408 -37.54 23.81 -23.25
C GLU A 408 -36.67 23.45 -22.03
N ALA A 409 -37.21 22.72 -21.07
CA ALA A 409 -36.45 22.26 -19.92
C ALA A 409 -35.35 21.26 -20.32
N GLU A 410 -35.62 20.31 -21.22
CA GLU A 410 -34.61 19.40 -21.77
C GLU A 410 -33.54 20.13 -22.60
N LEU A 411 -33.93 21.12 -23.40
CA LEU A 411 -33.00 21.96 -24.14
C LEU A 411 -32.06 22.72 -23.18
N ASN A 412 -32.58 23.25 -22.08
CA ASN A 412 -31.75 23.92 -21.08
C ASN A 412 -30.83 22.95 -20.32
N ARG A 413 -31.28 21.72 -20.05
CA ARG A 413 -30.43 20.68 -19.46
C ARG A 413 -29.29 20.27 -20.39
N THR A 414 -29.60 20.05 -21.67
CA THR A 414 -28.59 19.69 -22.68
C THR A 414 -27.59 20.81 -22.92
N LYS A 415 -28.03 22.08 -22.97
CA LYS A 415 -27.12 23.24 -23.00
C LYS A 415 -26.13 23.25 -21.84
N LYS A 416 -26.62 23.10 -20.60
CA LYS A 416 -25.75 23.03 -19.41
C LYS A 416 -24.79 21.83 -19.43
N ALA A 417 -25.25 20.68 -19.94
CA ALA A 417 -24.40 19.51 -20.10
C ALA A 417 -23.28 19.76 -21.12
N ILE A 418 -23.58 20.40 -22.25
CA ILE A 418 -22.59 20.78 -23.26
C ILE A 418 -21.56 21.76 -22.69
N GLU A 419 -22.00 22.79 -21.94
CA GLU A 419 -21.09 23.73 -21.28
C GLU A 419 -20.15 23.03 -20.28
N SER A 420 -20.66 22.08 -19.49
CA SER A 420 -19.84 21.29 -18.58
C SER A 420 -18.82 20.41 -19.31
N VAL A 421 -19.20 19.80 -20.43
CA VAL A 421 -18.28 19.01 -21.25
C VAL A 421 -17.19 19.91 -21.86
N ARG A 422 -17.55 21.09 -22.37
CA ARG A 422 -16.58 22.06 -22.92
C ARG A 422 -15.57 22.52 -21.88
N SER A 423 -16.01 22.85 -20.66
CA SER A 423 -15.08 23.21 -19.58
C SER A 423 -14.10 22.06 -19.25
N LYS A 424 -14.58 20.81 -19.23
CA LYS A 424 -13.70 19.64 -19.02
C LYS A 424 -12.75 19.39 -20.20
N GLU A 425 -13.20 19.67 -21.42
CA GLU A 425 -12.38 19.59 -22.63
C GLU A 425 -11.27 20.64 -22.61
N GLU A 426 -11.58 21.89 -22.24
CA GLU A 426 -10.60 22.96 -22.06
C GLU A 426 -9.56 22.58 -20.99
N ASP A 427 -9.98 22.07 -19.83
CA ASP A 427 -9.08 21.59 -18.76
C ASP A 427 -8.19 20.43 -19.25
N ALA A 428 -8.73 19.49 -20.03
CA ALA A 428 -7.97 18.38 -20.59
C ALA A 428 -6.98 18.86 -21.65
N GLN A 429 -7.37 19.86 -22.44
CA GLN A 429 -6.53 20.46 -23.48
C GLN A 429 -5.37 21.23 -22.86
N GLU A 430 -5.58 21.97 -21.76
CA GLU A 430 -4.51 22.63 -21.00
C GLU A 430 -3.49 21.60 -20.50
N ARG A 431 -3.94 20.50 -19.88
CA ARG A 431 -3.06 19.41 -19.43
C ARG A 431 -2.30 18.75 -20.59
N MET A 432 -2.94 18.63 -21.75
CA MET A 432 -2.30 18.12 -22.97
C MET A 432 -1.17 19.00 -23.49
N VAL A 433 -1.19 20.31 -23.23
CA VAL A 433 -0.10 21.22 -23.62
C VAL A 433 1.15 21.03 -22.76
N ASP A 434 0.98 20.66 -21.48
CA ASP A 434 2.10 20.48 -20.56
C ASP A 434 2.68 19.06 -20.57
N LEU A 435 1.89 18.06 -20.96
CA LEU A 435 2.34 16.66 -21.04
C LEU A 435 3.59 16.47 -21.94
N PRO A 436 3.70 17.06 -23.15
CA PRO A 436 4.91 16.99 -23.97
C PRO A 436 6.14 17.58 -23.29
N LYS A 437 5.99 18.67 -22.52
CA LYS A 437 7.11 19.30 -21.80
C LYS A 437 7.61 18.39 -20.68
N MET A 438 6.69 17.78 -19.93
CA MET A 438 7.06 16.82 -18.88
C MET A 438 7.72 15.57 -19.46
N LEU A 439 7.23 15.06 -20.60
CA LEU A 439 7.85 13.93 -21.29
C LEU A 439 9.26 14.28 -21.79
N GLN A 440 9.45 15.50 -22.32
CA GLN A 440 10.77 15.97 -22.73
C GLN A 440 11.73 16.08 -21.53
N GLN A 441 11.29 16.66 -20.41
CA GLN A 441 12.09 16.75 -19.18
C GLN A 441 12.46 15.36 -18.65
N ALA A 442 11.50 14.43 -18.59
CA ALA A 442 11.76 13.06 -18.17
C ALA A 442 12.75 12.33 -19.10
N ALA A 443 12.72 12.62 -20.41
CA ALA A 443 13.68 12.08 -21.36
C ALA A 443 15.09 12.68 -21.17
N GLU A 444 15.18 13.99 -20.93
CA GLU A 444 16.45 14.68 -20.62
C GLU A 444 17.07 14.13 -19.31
N GLU A 445 16.28 14.00 -18.24
CA GLU A 445 16.72 13.40 -16.96
C GLU A 445 17.19 11.95 -17.12
N ALA A 446 16.51 11.16 -17.96
CA ALA A 446 16.91 9.77 -18.22
C ALA A 446 18.25 9.67 -18.96
N GLU A 447 18.51 10.55 -19.94
CA GLU A 447 19.81 10.60 -20.61
C GLU A 447 20.91 11.12 -19.69
N GLU A 448 20.64 12.11 -18.83
CA GLU A 448 21.59 12.55 -17.81
C GLU A 448 21.97 11.42 -16.84
N ALA A 449 20.99 10.67 -16.35
CA ALA A 449 21.22 9.52 -15.47
C ALA A 449 22.07 8.44 -16.16
N LYS A 450 21.85 8.20 -17.46
CA LYS A 450 22.62 7.25 -18.26
C LYS A 450 24.07 7.70 -18.45
N VAL A 451 24.31 8.98 -18.71
CA VAL A 451 25.68 9.54 -18.78
C VAL A 451 26.39 9.39 -17.43
N ALA A 452 25.70 9.70 -16.32
CA ALA A 452 26.26 9.55 -14.98
C ALA A 452 26.60 8.08 -14.65
N ALA A 453 25.73 7.14 -15.00
CA ALA A 453 25.98 5.71 -14.83
C ALA A 453 27.20 5.24 -15.64
N HIS A 454 27.33 5.69 -16.89
CA HIS A 454 28.45 5.34 -17.75
C HIS A 454 29.78 5.92 -17.23
N LEU A 455 29.76 7.13 -16.67
CA LEU A 455 30.92 7.74 -16.02
C LEU A 455 31.35 6.95 -14.78
N ALA A 456 30.40 6.53 -13.95
CA ALA A 456 30.68 5.72 -12.76
C ALA A 456 31.26 4.34 -13.13
N GLN A 457 30.74 3.71 -14.19
CA GLN A 457 31.29 2.45 -14.70
C GLN A 457 32.74 2.61 -15.21
N GLU A 458 33.03 3.71 -15.90
CA GLU A 458 34.37 4.00 -16.40
C GLU A 458 35.37 4.27 -15.26
N GLN A 459 34.93 4.98 -14.21
CA GLN A 459 35.74 5.14 -12.99
C GLN A 459 36.00 3.80 -12.29
N LEU A 460 34.98 2.95 -12.18
CA LEU A 460 35.13 1.61 -11.61
C LEU A 460 36.10 0.74 -12.42
N ARG A 461 36.05 0.83 -13.76
CA ARG A 461 37.00 0.13 -14.65
C ARG A 461 38.43 0.55 -14.37
N LYS A 462 38.70 1.86 -14.26
CA LYS A 462 40.03 2.40 -13.93
C LYS A 462 40.53 1.90 -12.58
N ILE A 463 39.70 1.95 -11.53
CA ILE A 463 40.07 1.46 -10.21
C ILE A 463 40.39 -0.04 -10.24
N LYS A 464 39.64 -0.84 -11.01
CA LYS A 464 39.92 -2.27 -11.19
C LYS A 464 41.26 -2.50 -11.87
N GLU A 465 41.57 -1.75 -12.92
CA GLU A 465 42.86 -1.82 -13.63
C GLU A 465 44.04 -1.45 -12.72
N GLU A 466 43.92 -0.35 -11.96
CA GLU A 466 44.92 0.07 -10.97
C GLU A 466 45.10 -0.99 -9.87
N THR A 467 44.01 -1.60 -9.41
CA THR A 467 44.05 -2.67 -8.38
C THR A 467 44.76 -3.92 -8.90
N GLU A 468 44.48 -4.35 -10.13
CA GLU A 468 45.17 -5.49 -10.74
C GLU A 468 46.66 -5.20 -10.96
N GLN A 469 47.01 -3.96 -11.32
CA GLN A 469 48.40 -3.54 -11.44
C GLN A 469 49.12 -3.60 -10.08
N ILE A 470 48.48 -3.13 -9.00
CA ILE A 470 49.03 -3.23 -7.64
C ILE A 470 49.19 -4.69 -7.21
N LYS A 471 48.22 -5.56 -7.52
CA LYS A 471 48.31 -7.01 -7.25
C LYS A 471 49.49 -7.65 -7.99
N ALA A 472 49.67 -7.35 -9.27
CA ALA A 472 50.80 -7.86 -10.06
C ALA A 472 52.15 -7.39 -9.50
N ALA A 473 52.24 -6.12 -9.08
CA ALA A 473 53.41 -5.57 -8.40
C ALA A 473 53.68 -6.28 -7.06
N ALA A 474 52.64 -6.54 -6.27
CA ALA A 474 52.74 -7.25 -5.00
C ALA A 474 53.21 -8.71 -5.19
N ILE A 475 52.69 -9.43 -6.18
CA ILE A 475 53.15 -10.79 -6.53
C ILE A 475 54.63 -10.76 -6.92
N THR A 476 55.06 -9.78 -7.71
CA THR A 476 56.47 -9.64 -8.12
C THR A 476 57.39 -9.38 -6.93
N VAL A 477 56.97 -8.55 -5.98
CA VAL A 477 57.74 -8.31 -4.74
C VAL A 477 57.78 -9.57 -3.88
N SER A 478 56.67 -10.30 -3.76
CA SER A 478 56.60 -11.56 -3.01
C SER A 478 57.51 -12.64 -3.59
N THR A 479 57.51 -12.83 -4.92
CA THR A 479 58.40 -13.81 -5.57
C THR A 479 59.86 -13.45 -5.40
N ARG A 480 60.21 -12.16 -5.51
CA ARG A 480 61.57 -11.68 -5.21
C ARG A 480 61.97 -11.96 -3.75
N SER A 481 61.06 -11.74 -2.80
CA SER A 481 61.31 -12.07 -1.39
C SER A 481 61.54 -13.57 -1.18
N CYS A 482 60.79 -14.43 -1.85
CA CYS A 482 60.98 -15.89 -1.79
C CYS A 482 62.35 -16.31 -2.38
N ALA A 483 62.77 -15.68 -3.47
CA ALA A 483 64.08 -15.92 -4.06
C ALA A 483 65.21 -15.54 -3.09
N VAL A 484 65.14 -14.35 -2.47
CA VAL A 484 66.11 -13.91 -1.45
C VAL A 484 66.16 -14.86 -0.26
N LEU A 485 65.01 -15.36 0.22
CA LEU A 485 64.98 -16.35 1.30
C LEU A 485 65.67 -17.66 0.93
N LYS A 486 65.48 -18.15 -0.29
CA LYS A 486 66.17 -19.37 -0.78
C LYS A 486 67.66 -19.17 -0.95
N GLU A 487 68.08 -17.99 -1.40
CA GLU A 487 69.50 -17.63 -1.49
C GLU A 487 70.14 -17.55 -0.10
N ILE A 488 69.47 -16.94 0.88
CA ILE A 488 69.90 -16.94 2.29
C ILE A 488 70.05 -18.37 2.82
N GLU A 489 69.10 -19.27 2.53
CA GLU A 489 69.17 -20.66 2.97
C GLU A 489 70.32 -21.42 2.29
N ALA A 490 70.54 -21.19 1.00
CA ALA A 490 71.67 -21.74 0.27
C ALA A 490 73.01 -21.23 0.81
N SER A 491 73.11 -19.93 1.12
CA SER A 491 74.30 -19.32 1.75
C SER A 491 74.56 -19.92 3.14
N LYS A 492 73.52 -20.09 3.98
CA LYS A 492 73.64 -20.77 5.28
C LYS A 492 74.04 -22.24 5.14
N ALA A 493 73.55 -22.95 4.11
CA ALA A 493 73.97 -24.33 3.85
C ALA A 493 75.44 -24.38 3.40
N SER A 494 75.87 -23.45 2.53
CA SER A 494 77.26 -23.30 2.10
C SER A 494 78.18 -22.96 3.28
N GLU A 495 77.75 -22.06 4.19
CA GLU A 495 78.46 -21.73 5.43
C GLU A 495 78.67 -22.96 6.30
N ARG A 496 77.62 -23.77 6.53
CA ARG A 496 77.76 -25.03 7.30
C ARG A 496 78.71 -26.02 6.64
N LEU A 497 78.67 -26.15 5.30
CA LEU A 497 79.59 -27.00 4.56
C LEU A 497 81.04 -26.49 4.68
N ALA A 498 81.26 -25.18 4.60
CA ALA A 498 82.57 -24.56 4.79
C ALA A 498 83.09 -24.79 6.22
N LEU A 499 82.25 -24.59 7.24
CA LEU A 499 82.59 -24.87 8.64
C LEU A 499 82.92 -26.35 8.87
N ALA A 500 82.16 -27.27 8.29
CA ALA A 500 82.43 -28.70 8.36
C ALA A 500 83.74 -29.08 7.65
N ALA A 501 84.04 -28.47 6.50
CA ALA A 501 85.31 -28.65 5.79
C ALA A 501 86.49 -28.13 6.60
N VAL A 502 86.37 -26.95 7.25
CA VAL A 502 87.39 -26.41 8.14
C VAL A 502 87.62 -27.33 9.33
N GLN A 503 86.56 -27.86 9.95
CA GLN A 503 86.68 -28.83 11.05
C GLN A 503 87.31 -30.15 10.59
N ALA A 504 86.98 -30.65 9.39
CA ALA A 504 87.60 -31.84 8.82
C ALA A 504 89.08 -31.61 8.50
N LEU A 505 89.45 -30.43 8.00
CA LEU A 505 90.84 -30.04 7.76
C LEU A 505 91.61 -29.83 9.07
N GLN A 506 91.01 -29.27 10.12
CA GLN A 506 91.63 -29.20 11.46
C GLN A 506 91.81 -30.59 12.06
N GLY A 507 90.85 -31.49 11.87
CA GLY A 507 90.96 -32.90 12.25
C GLY A 507 92.00 -33.68 11.43
N SER A 508 92.27 -33.30 10.17
CA SER A 508 93.34 -33.88 9.36
C SER A 508 94.71 -33.19 9.57
N ASN A 509 94.76 -31.94 10.03
CA ASN A 509 96.04 -31.25 10.32
C ASN A 509 96.70 -31.68 11.65
N GLU A 510 96.00 -32.45 12.49
CA GLU A 510 96.64 -33.20 13.59
C GLU A 510 97.26 -34.53 13.11
N ALA A 511 97.16 -34.86 11.82
CA ALA A 511 97.82 -36.00 11.20
C ALA A 511 98.30 -35.70 9.76
N SER A 512 99.60 -35.41 9.62
CA SER A 512 100.40 -35.50 8.37
C SER A 512 100.42 -34.30 7.42
N ASP A 513 101.51 -33.54 7.52
CA ASP A 513 102.50 -33.26 6.48
C ASP A 513 102.16 -33.44 4.98
N VAL A 514 102.45 -32.35 4.23
CA VAL A 514 103.23 -32.27 2.96
C VAL A 514 102.52 -32.51 1.61
N GLU A 515 102.53 -31.42 0.81
CA GLU A 515 102.62 -31.29 -0.67
C GLU A 515 101.57 -31.95 -1.61
N ASP A 516 100.86 -31.15 -2.42
CA ASP A 516 101.28 -30.83 -3.81
C ASP A 516 100.20 -29.95 -4.52
N LEU A 517 100.62 -28.76 -4.97
CA LEU A 517 99.84 -27.78 -5.72
C LEU A 517 100.58 -27.50 -7.03
N THR A 518 100.12 -28.05 -8.15
CA THR A 518 100.69 -27.71 -9.47
C THR A 518 99.62 -27.30 -10.49
N ARG A 519 98.98 -26.17 -10.22
CA ARG A 519 98.40 -25.28 -11.26
C ARG A 519 98.25 -23.82 -10.77
N GLY A 520 99.36 -23.17 -10.38
CA GLY A 520 99.36 -21.81 -9.84
C GLY A 520 99.97 -20.77 -10.79
N VAL A 521 99.27 -19.64 -10.97
CA VAL A 521 99.79 -18.42 -11.60
C VAL A 521 100.69 -17.69 -10.59
N THR A 522 101.93 -17.35 -10.96
CA THR A 522 102.89 -16.71 -10.06
C THR A 522 102.60 -15.21 -9.90
N LEU A 523 102.15 -14.79 -8.71
CA LEU A 523 101.95 -13.39 -8.33
C LEU A 523 103.08 -12.92 -7.37
N PRO A 524 103.55 -11.66 -7.46
CA PRO A 524 104.44 -11.09 -6.46
C PRO A 524 103.80 -11.10 -5.07
N VAL A 525 104.59 -11.43 -4.04
CA VAL A 525 104.10 -11.61 -2.65
C VAL A 525 103.37 -10.36 -2.13
N SER A 526 103.85 -9.17 -2.48
CA SER A 526 103.21 -7.90 -2.10
C SER A 526 101.82 -7.71 -2.73
N GLU A 527 101.65 -8.13 -3.98
CA GLU A 527 100.36 -8.05 -4.68
C GLU A 527 99.38 -9.09 -4.15
N TYR A 528 99.87 -10.31 -3.84
CA TYR A 528 99.06 -11.33 -3.19
C TYR A 528 98.48 -10.85 -1.86
N TYR A 529 99.29 -10.26 -0.98
CA TYR A 529 98.79 -9.71 0.29
C TYR A 529 97.83 -8.54 0.09
N ALA A 530 98.08 -7.67 -0.91
CA ALA A 530 97.16 -6.56 -1.21
C ALA A 530 95.80 -7.05 -1.73
N PHE A 531 95.79 -8.03 -2.64
CA PHE A 531 94.55 -8.64 -3.15
C PHE A 531 93.84 -9.47 -2.08
N SER A 532 94.58 -10.22 -1.26
CA SER A 532 94.02 -10.99 -0.14
C SER A 532 93.39 -10.09 0.90
N LYS A 533 94.05 -8.98 1.29
CA LYS A 533 93.48 -7.98 2.20
C LYS A 533 92.22 -7.36 1.62
N LYS A 534 92.24 -6.97 0.34
CA LYS A 534 91.07 -6.37 -0.33
C LYS A 534 89.92 -7.35 -0.51
N ALA A 535 90.20 -8.63 -0.74
CA ALA A 535 89.20 -9.70 -0.76
C ALA A 535 88.57 -9.90 0.62
N HIS A 536 89.39 -9.91 1.68
CA HIS A 536 88.91 -10.03 3.05
C HIS A 536 88.07 -8.82 3.49
N GLU A 537 88.48 -7.60 3.16
CA GLU A 537 87.68 -6.39 3.42
C GLU A 537 86.35 -6.40 2.66
N ALA A 538 86.32 -6.90 1.42
CA ALA A 538 85.07 -7.05 0.66
C ALA A 538 84.17 -8.16 1.21
N GLU A 539 84.75 -9.24 1.71
CA GLU A 539 84.06 -10.34 2.39
C GLU A 539 83.44 -9.87 3.72
N GLU A 540 84.18 -9.12 4.54
CA GLU A 540 83.68 -8.51 5.78
C GLU A 540 82.49 -7.58 5.49
N LEU A 541 82.60 -6.69 4.51
CA LEU A 541 81.50 -5.80 4.10
C LEU A 541 80.29 -6.57 3.54
N ALA A 542 80.50 -7.70 2.88
CA ALA A 542 79.41 -8.56 2.43
C ALA A 542 78.74 -9.27 3.61
N ASN A 543 79.54 -9.77 4.56
CA ASN A 543 79.07 -10.45 5.76
C ASN A 543 78.27 -9.50 6.67
N GLU A 544 78.72 -8.25 6.84
CA GLU A 544 77.96 -7.21 7.56
C GLU A 544 76.60 -6.96 6.92
N LYS A 545 76.54 -6.83 5.58
CA LYS A 545 75.27 -6.64 4.86
C LYS A 545 74.36 -7.85 4.94
N VAL A 546 74.91 -9.06 4.88
CA VAL A 546 74.15 -10.30 5.08
C VAL A 546 73.62 -10.37 6.52
N ALA A 547 74.42 -10.00 7.52
CA ALA A 547 74.01 -9.96 8.91
C ALA A 547 72.88 -8.94 9.14
N GLU A 548 72.96 -7.75 8.55
CA GLU A 548 71.89 -6.74 8.63
C GLU A 548 70.60 -7.23 7.96
N ALA A 549 70.69 -7.83 6.77
CA ALA A 549 69.54 -8.40 6.09
C ALA A 549 68.92 -9.56 6.88
N LEU A 550 69.74 -10.42 7.49
CA LEU A 550 69.28 -11.50 8.36
C LEU A 550 68.58 -10.97 9.61
N ALA A 551 69.12 -9.93 10.25
CA ALA A 551 68.50 -9.29 11.41
C ALA A 551 67.11 -8.70 11.06
N GLN A 552 66.97 -8.09 9.88
CA GLN A 552 65.67 -7.61 9.39
C GLN A 552 64.69 -8.76 9.13
N VAL A 553 65.14 -9.87 8.54
CA VAL A 553 64.30 -11.05 8.32
C VAL A 553 63.87 -11.70 9.65
N GLU A 554 64.75 -11.78 10.63
CA GLU A 554 64.43 -12.31 11.96
C GLU A 554 63.44 -11.42 12.70
N SER A 555 63.61 -10.10 12.63
CA SER A 555 62.65 -9.12 13.14
C SER A 555 61.27 -9.24 12.47
N ALA A 556 61.24 -9.36 11.13
CA ALA A 556 60.00 -9.54 10.37
C ALA A 556 59.29 -10.85 10.74
N LYS A 557 60.02 -11.97 10.83
CA LYS A 557 59.48 -13.27 11.27
C LYS A 557 58.94 -13.23 12.69
N GLY A 558 59.63 -12.53 13.60
CA GLY A 558 59.14 -12.28 14.95
C GLY A 558 57.79 -11.54 14.92
N SER A 559 57.68 -10.47 14.14
CA SER A 559 56.44 -9.70 14.01
C SER A 559 55.29 -10.50 13.36
N GLU A 560 55.60 -11.37 12.39
CA GLU A 560 54.63 -12.28 11.77
C GLU A 560 54.10 -13.29 12.79
N SER A 561 55.00 -13.91 13.57
CA SER A 561 54.63 -14.86 14.63
C SER A 561 53.75 -14.20 15.69
N GLU A 562 54.10 -12.99 16.11
CA GLU A 562 53.28 -12.22 17.06
C GLU A 562 51.90 -11.89 16.50
N SER A 563 51.81 -11.50 15.23
CA SER A 563 50.53 -11.23 14.57
C SER A 563 49.67 -12.48 14.47
N LEU A 564 50.26 -13.63 14.16
CA LEU A 564 49.57 -14.92 14.07
C LEU A 564 49.05 -15.36 15.46
N ASP A 565 49.86 -15.18 16.51
CA ASP A 565 49.45 -15.46 17.89
C ASP A 565 48.31 -14.54 18.36
N ARG A 566 48.35 -13.25 17.99
CA ARG A 566 47.25 -12.32 18.26
C ARG A 566 45.97 -12.76 17.54
N LEU A 567 46.07 -13.15 16.27
CA LEU A 567 44.93 -13.66 15.51
C LEU A 567 44.34 -14.93 16.15
N SER A 568 45.18 -15.88 16.52
CA SER A 568 44.76 -17.12 17.20
C SER A 568 44.04 -16.85 18.52
N LYS A 569 44.54 -15.90 19.34
CA LYS A 569 43.87 -15.48 20.58
C LYS A 569 42.51 -14.84 20.30
N THR A 570 42.43 -13.92 19.36
CA THR A 570 41.14 -13.29 19.00
C THR A 570 40.13 -14.28 18.45
N SER A 571 40.56 -15.30 17.71
CA SER A 571 39.69 -16.38 17.25
C SER A 571 39.13 -17.19 18.42
N LYS A 572 39.97 -17.55 19.39
CA LYS A 572 39.53 -18.27 20.59
C LYS A 572 38.54 -17.45 21.42
N GLU A 573 38.83 -16.17 21.64
CA GLU A 573 37.92 -15.25 22.34
C GLU A 573 36.58 -15.09 21.60
N MET A 574 36.60 -15.06 20.27
CA MET A 574 35.39 -15.02 19.46
C MET A 574 34.56 -16.29 19.64
N ASP A 575 35.20 -17.45 19.67
CA ASP A 575 34.51 -18.74 19.86
C ASP A 575 33.97 -18.89 21.28
N GLU A 576 34.70 -18.41 22.30
CA GLU A 576 34.20 -18.31 23.68
C GLU A 576 32.98 -17.39 23.79
N LYS A 577 33.00 -16.24 23.11
CA LYS A 577 31.85 -15.31 23.05
C LYS A 577 30.65 -15.93 22.33
N LYS A 578 30.85 -16.69 21.24
CA LYS A 578 29.78 -17.42 20.56
C LYS A 578 29.14 -18.45 21.49
N GLN A 579 29.94 -19.26 22.19
CA GLN A 579 29.43 -20.24 23.15
C GLN A 579 28.70 -19.57 24.32
N ALA A 580 29.21 -18.44 24.81
CA ALA A 580 28.54 -17.67 25.86
C ALA A 580 27.19 -17.12 25.40
N LEU A 581 27.10 -16.65 24.14
CA LEU A 581 25.86 -16.17 23.53
C LEU A 581 24.84 -17.32 23.37
N GLU A 582 25.26 -18.47 22.86
CA GLU A 582 24.41 -19.66 22.73
C GLU A 582 23.84 -20.09 24.08
N LEU A 583 24.68 -20.18 25.11
CA LEU A 583 24.24 -20.50 26.47
C LEU A 583 23.35 -19.41 27.09
N ALA A 584 23.47 -18.15 26.68
CA ALA A 584 22.59 -17.07 27.13
C ALA A 584 21.20 -17.18 26.46
N LEU A 585 21.17 -17.49 25.17
CA LEU A 585 19.92 -17.73 24.43
C LEU A 585 19.15 -18.92 25.01
N GLU A 586 19.81 -20.06 25.25
CA GLU A 586 19.17 -21.22 25.89
C GLU A 586 18.62 -20.92 27.30
N ARG A 587 19.27 -20.01 28.05
CA ARG A 587 18.75 -19.57 29.36
C ARG A 587 17.54 -18.66 29.20
N ALA A 588 17.56 -17.76 28.22
CA ALA A 588 16.43 -16.88 27.93
C ALA A 588 15.20 -17.67 27.46
N GLU A 589 15.40 -18.67 26.59
CA GLU A 589 14.34 -19.58 26.15
C GLU A 589 13.72 -20.33 27.33
N ARG A 590 14.53 -20.95 28.20
CA ARG A 590 14.03 -21.62 29.41
C ARG A 590 13.30 -20.68 30.36
N ALA A 591 13.74 -19.43 30.48
CA ALA A 591 13.04 -18.42 31.28
C ALA A 591 11.68 -18.03 30.65
N ASN A 592 11.61 -17.91 29.33
CA ASN A 592 10.38 -17.65 28.59
C ASN A 592 9.39 -18.81 28.69
N GLU A 593 9.86 -20.05 28.59
CA GLU A 593 9.04 -21.24 28.85
C GLU A 593 8.48 -21.21 30.27
N GLY A 594 9.31 -20.89 31.28
CA GLY A 594 8.88 -20.73 32.67
C GLY A 594 7.84 -19.62 32.85
N LYS A 595 8.04 -18.46 32.21
CA LYS A 595 7.08 -17.34 32.22
C LYS A 595 5.75 -17.73 31.59
N LEU A 596 5.77 -18.41 30.44
CA LEU A 596 4.57 -18.88 29.76
C LEU A 596 3.82 -19.91 30.61
N ALA A 597 4.53 -20.84 31.24
CA ALA A 597 3.94 -21.81 32.16
C ALA A 597 3.26 -21.12 33.37
N ALA A 598 3.93 -20.15 33.99
CA ALA A 598 3.35 -19.37 35.09
C ALA A 598 2.12 -18.56 34.65
N GLU A 599 2.18 -17.94 33.46
CA GLU A 599 1.05 -17.19 32.91
C GLU A 599 -0.15 -18.09 32.59
N GLN A 600 0.08 -19.30 32.09
CA GLN A 600 -0.97 -20.30 31.90
C GLN A 600 -1.63 -20.69 33.22
N GLN A 601 -0.87 -20.87 34.30
CA GLN A 601 -1.42 -21.12 35.64
C GLN A 601 -2.23 -19.92 36.16
N LEU A 602 -1.74 -18.69 35.96
CA LEU A 602 -2.48 -17.48 36.34
C LEU A 602 -3.78 -17.31 35.55
N ARG A 603 -3.79 -17.64 34.24
CA ARG A 603 -5.02 -17.62 33.43
C ARG A 603 -6.05 -18.60 33.98
N LYS A 604 -5.64 -19.84 34.33
CA LYS A 604 -6.51 -20.84 34.98
C LYS A 604 -7.02 -20.32 36.33
N TRP A 605 -6.13 -19.80 37.17
CA TRP A 605 -6.50 -19.25 38.48
C TRP A 605 -7.50 -18.08 38.37
N ARG A 606 -7.31 -17.15 37.43
CA ARG A 606 -8.27 -16.06 37.18
C ARG A 606 -9.62 -16.57 36.70
N ALA A 607 -9.64 -17.57 35.82
CA ALA A 607 -10.88 -18.19 35.35
C ALA A 607 -11.65 -18.86 36.51
N ASP A 608 -10.95 -19.64 37.34
CA ASP A 608 -11.53 -20.28 38.52
C ASP A 608 -12.03 -19.26 39.55
N ASN A 609 -11.27 -18.19 39.81
CA ASN A 609 -11.66 -17.15 40.76
C ASN A 609 -12.86 -16.33 40.26
N GLU A 610 -12.92 -16.04 38.96
CA GLU A 610 -14.08 -15.41 38.33
C GLU A 610 -15.32 -16.29 38.45
N GLN A 611 -15.18 -17.61 38.23
CA GLN A 611 -16.28 -18.55 38.42
C GLN A 611 -16.75 -18.60 39.89
N ARG A 612 -15.83 -18.57 40.86
CA ARG A 612 -16.17 -18.47 42.29
C ARG A 612 -16.89 -17.16 42.62
N ARG A 613 -16.46 -16.02 42.09
CA ARG A 613 -17.16 -14.74 42.26
C ARG A 613 -18.57 -14.79 41.68
N ARG A 614 -18.75 -15.33 40.47
CA ARG A 614 -20.08 -15.50 39.87
C ARG A 614 -20.98 -16.40 40.72
N ALA A 615 -20.45 -17.47 41.28
CA ALA A 615 -21.20 -18.34 42.20
C ALA A 615 -21.59 -17.60 43.50
N GLN A 616 -20.67 -16.80 44.07
CA GLN A 616 -20.95 -15.98 45.26
C GLN A 616 -21.92 -14.82 44.98
N ASP A 617 -21.81 -14.15 43.84
CA ASP A 617 -22.71 -13.08 43.45
C ASP A 617 -24.10 -13.63 43.11
N ALA A 618 -24.19 -14.82 42.49
CA ALA A 618 -25.46 -15.53 42.34
C ALA A 618 -26.07 -15.87 43.72
N ALA A 619 -25.26 -16.28 44.69
CA ALA A 619 -25.71 -16.54 46.06
C ALA A 619 -26.13 -15.25 46.80
N LYS A 620 -25.45 -14.11 46.60
CA LYS A 620 -25.80 -12.82 47.19
C LYS A 620 -27.06 -12.20 46.56
N ARG A 621 -27.24 -12.37 45.24
CA ARG A 621 -28.41 -11.88 44.50
C ARG A 621 -29.69 -12.66 44.85
N ALA A 622 -29.55 -13.86 45.39
CA ALA A 622 -30.66 -14.62 45.98
C ALA A 622 -31.08 -14.11 47.38
N VAL A 623 -30.28 -13.26 48.05
CA VAL A 623 -30.47 -12.96 49.48
C VAL A 623 -30.93 -11.53 49.80
N ASN A 624 -30.83 -10.49 48.95
CA ASN A 624 -31.38 -9.16 49.30
C ASN A 624 -31.67 -8.19 48.12
N PRO A 625 -32.90 -7.65 48.01
CA PRO A 625 -33.21 -6.42 47.28
C PRO A 625 -33.36 -5.24 48.26
N LEU A 626 -32.52 -4.19 48.18
CA LEU A 626 -32.88 -2.77 48.40
C LEU A 626 -31.63 -1.85 48.33
N SER A 627 -31.88 -0.60 47.94
CA SER A 627 -30.99 0.45 47.41
C SER A 627 -30.13 1.23 48.45
N SER A 628 -29.00 1.79 47.97
CA SER A 628 -27.98 2.74 48.54
C SER A 628 -28.55 4.09 49.06
N PRO A 629 -27.78 5.15 49.54
CA PRO A 629 -26.31 5.45 49.53
C PRO A 629 -25.70 6.24 50.78
N PRO A 630 -24.41 6.72 50.77
CA PRO A 630 -23.52 6.90 51.95
C PRO A 630 -23.16 8.37 52.37
N ARG A 631 -22.48 8.55 53.53
CA ARG A 631 -21.92 9.84 54.02
C ARG A 631 -20.37 9.88 54.11
N ARG A 632 -19.84 11.09 53.88
CA ARG A 632 -18.43 11.53 53.72
C ARG A 632 -17.69 11.91 55.03
N PHE A 633 -16.35 11.75 54.98
CA PHE A 633 -15.21 12.57 55.47
C PHE A 633 -15.19 13.21 56.88
N VAL A 634 -14.01 13.22 57.53
CA VAL A 634 -13.09 14.40 57.64
C VAL A 634 -11.76 13.99 58.32
N GLU A 635 -10.69 14.63 57.85
CA GLU A 635 -9.26 14.50 58.13
C GLU A 635 -8.78 15.71 58.98
N GLN A 636 -7.78 15.56 59.85
CA GLN A 636 -6.99 16.72 60.33
C GLN A 636 -5.57 16.34 60.82
N LYS A 637 -4.62 17.22 60.49
CA LYS A 637 -3.15 17.11 60.45
C LYS A 637 -2.45 17.57 61.74
N ALA A 638 -1.32 16.91 62.07
CA ALA A 638 0.05 17.37 62.51
C ALA A 638 0.18 18.53 63.57
N PRO A 639 1.37 18.99 64.07
CA PRO A 639 2.78 18.69 63.72
C PRO A 639 3.87 18.65 64.87
N TYR A 640 5.08 18.18 64.52
CA TYR A 640 6.49 18.54 64.89
C TYR A 640 6.92 19.03 66.29
N GLN A 641 8.02 18.47 66.86
CA GLN A 641 9.38 19.08 66.93
C GLN A 641 10.47 18.17 67.58
N LYS A 642 11.72 18.36 67.13
CA LYS A 642 13.02 17.79 67.57
C LYS A 642 13.43 18.32 68.97
N GLU A 643 14.33 17.74 69.77
CA GLU A 643 15.79 17.55 69.52
C GLU A 643 16.47 16.74 70.66
N GLN A 644 17.52 15.97 70.29
CA GLN A 644 18.81 15.60 70.93
C GLN A 644 19.05 15.86 72.44
N ASP A 645 19.79 15.09 73.26
CA ASP A 645 20.86 14.09 73.10
C ASP A 645 20.97 13.27 74.41
N SER A 646 21.47 12.03 74.36
CA SER A 646 22.50 11.51 75.30
C SER A 646 22.88 10.05 75.01
N GLN A 647 24.13 9.98 74.57
CA GLN A 647 25.10 8.91 74.38
C GLN A 647 25.24 7.89 75.54
N LEU A 648 25.30 6.61 75.13
CA LEU A 648 26.08 5.47 75.67
C LEU A 648 25.58 4.52 76.79
N HIS A 649 25.65 3.22 76.44
CA HIS A 649 26.30 2.09 77.12
C HIS A 649 25.46 0.84 77.49
N MET A 650 25.80 -0.25 76.78
CA MET A 650 25.90 -1.67 77.18
C MET A 650 24.65 -2.59 77.20
N SER A 651 24.69 -3.50 76.21
CA SER A 651 24.80 -4.97 76.38
C SER A 651 23.59 -5.80 76.85
N GLY A 652 23.37 -6.91 76.12
CA GLY A 652 22.63 -8.11 76.56
C GLY A 652 21.32 -8.32 75.80
N SER A 653 21.24 -9.16 74.76
CA SER A 653 21.31 -10.64 74.74
C SER A 653 20.07 -11.35 75.33
N SER A 654 19.35 -12.03 74.42
CA SER A 654 18.77 -13.39 74.53
C SER A 654 17.49 -13.62 75.35
N TYR A 655 16.50 -14.30 74.72
CA TYR A 655 15.92 -15.61 75.10
C TYR A 655 15.09 -16.15 73.89
N GLU A 656 15.55 -17.24 73.25
CA GLU A 656 14.91 -18.58 73.16
C GLU A 656 13.90 -18.75 71.99
N ASP A 657 13.73 -19.88 71.28
CA ASP A 657 14.38 -21.20 71.12
C ASP A 657 13.56 -21.86 69.95
N LEU A 658 14.02 -22.71 69.03
CA LEU A 658 14.56 -24.06 69.17
C LEU A 658 15.14 -24.52 67.82
N VAL A 659 16.25 -25.25 67.90
CA VAL A 659 16.94 -25.97 66.81
C VAL A 659 16.65 -27.48 66.94
N PRO A 660 16.80 -28.30 65.88
CA PRO A 660 17.83 -29.34 66.00
C PRO A 660 18.70 -29.57 64.73
N ASN A 661 19.99 -29.30 64.91
CA ASN A 661 21.23 -29.95 64.42
C ASN A 661 21.18 -31.11 63.39
N ARG A 662 22.02 -31.01 62.33
CA ARG A 662 23.31 -31.77 62.21
C ARG A 662 24.10 -31.48 60.91
N LYS A 663 25.35 -31.01 61.12
CA LYS A 663 26.66 -31.41 60.54
C LYS A 663 26.97 -31.30 59.02
N LEU A 664 27.87 -30.34 58.74
CA LEU A 664 29.19 -30.44 58.06
C LEU A 664 29.29 -31.13 56.69
N ARG A 665 29.72 -30.35 55.66
CA ARG A 665 31.01 -30.57 54.97
C ARG A 665 31.46 -29.33 54.15
N LYS A 666 32.74 -29.01 54.31
CA LYS A 666 33.51 -27.97 53.63
C LYS A 666 33.64 -28.24 52.12
N LYS A 667 33.61 -27.19 51.29
CA LYS A 667 34.40 -27.13 50.05
C LYS A 667 35.10 -25.77 49.95
N LYS A 668 36.40 -25.85 49.67
CA LYS A 668 37.36 -24.77 49.50
C LYS A 668 37.12 -24.11 48.14
N SER A 669 37.10 -22.78 48.07
CA SER A 669 37.33 -22.05 46.81
C SER A 669 38.82 -21.73 46.69
N PHE A 670 39.48 -22.39 45.74
CA PHE A 670 40.78 -21.98 45.20
C PHE A 670 40.52 -20.87 44.18
N LEU A 671 41.12 -19.70 44.37
CA LEU A 671 41.39 -18.73 43.30
C LEU A 671 42.89 -18.44 43.34
N PRO A 672 43.66 -18.72 42.27
CA PRO A 672 45.08 -18.37 42.23
C PRO A 672 45.26 -16.87 42.06
N ARG A 673 46.06 -16.32 42.96
CA ARG A 673 46.71 -15.02 42.89
C ARG A 673 47.89 -15.15 41.93
N MET A 674 47.89 -14.48 40.79
CA MET A 674 49.08 -14.32 39.93
C MET A 674 49.49 -12.86 39.95
N GLY A 675 50.70 -12.62 40.45
CA GLY A 675 51.32 -11.30 40.54
C GLY A 675 51.96 -10.88 39.22
N SER A 676 51.95 -9.58 38.98
CA SER A 676 52.79 -8.93 37.98
C SER A 676 54.25 -8.93 38.45
N LEU A 677 55.13 -9.50 37.65
CA LEU A 677 56.57 -9.21 37.69
C LEU A 677 56.92 -8.43 36.42
N LEU A 678 57.36 -7.20 36.63
CA LEU A 678 58.12 -6.41 35.69
C LEU A 678 59.52 -7.00 35.56
N SER A 679 60.08 -7.03 34.35
CA SER A 679 61.45 -6.54 34.11
C SER A 679 61.71 -6.28 32.63
N ARG A 680 62.26 -5.09 32.40
CA ARG A 680 62.91 -4.58 31.19
C ARG A 680 63.97 -5.56 30.66
N ASN A 681 64.20 -5.53 29.34
CA ASN A 681 65.50 -5.11 28.80
C ASN A 681 65.42 -4.93 27.28
N THR A 682 65.53 -3.68 26.86
CA THR A 682 66.18 -3.27 25.60
C THR A 682 67.70 -3.34 25.78
N PRO A 683 68.45 -3.52 24.68
CA PRO A 683 69.56 -2.61 24.46
C PRO A 683 69.52 -2.00 23.05
N ALA A 684 70.08 -0.79 22.97
CA ALA A 684 70.25 0.03 21.79
C ALA A 684 71.51 -0.36 20.99
N GLN A 685 71.48 0.02 19.71
CA GLN A 685 72.60 0.40 18.82
C GLN A 685 73.87 -0.48 18.81
N THR A 686 74.03 -1.23 17.72
CA THR A 686 74.90 -0.85 16.59
C THR A 686 74.29 -1.36 15.31
#